data_AF-A0A1H7AL80-F1
#
_entry.id   AF-A0A1H7AL80-F1
#
_cell.length_a   1.000
_cell.length_b   1.000
_cell.length_c   1.000
_cell.angle_alpha   90.00
_cell.angle_beta   90.00
_cell.angle_gamma   90.00
#
_symmetry.space_group_name_H-M   'P 1'
#
loop_
_entity.id
_entity.type
_entity.pdbx_description
1 polymer ?
#
loop_
_entity_poly.entity_id
_entity_poly.type
_entity_poly.pdbx_seq_one_letter_code
_entity_poly.pdbx_strand_id
1 'polypeptide(L)'
;MNRERAARYLRRMFGSHTGYVALAAKRTDQKGMSDRKRFRWPGQQNAILDWAEAESAKGYNVFVCPALRDNEGEPKAGAGVNLRWLWAEVDWQTVPETKRAEVEVRIKELATFKVRSGSTHDGRRNVHVYVKLPRVVSGDEHYQLNTGLKEYLYADAKQSDVSYLRLPGTFNHKTSDPVPVGMFKGTGRQISNDDLNRLRTRAMRRATAPAEWERVDVSHVAKRWKRLAHTLPGCHPIADRSKALWAIIGDLIKAGLTKDEIHTLMDDAPMALARDNPDRVHQDIEKRWQDDAGLPVPLTDDEFWTARPELDRIRTFARARRVSPWAVFGVVLTRVVGEVPSYVVVPPLVGKAVSLNLFVGLVGESGAGKDSAVGVAEDAIEEHGSVTVLNIGSGEAIAHAFVERDGDKVRPHGTGSVLFQVGEIDTFASLTQRKGATLMPELRKMYMGERLGFHYVDKTKRLPVEPHTYRAGLIAGIQPTRAGVLLEDADGGTPQRFLWMPTADPDAPDERPDLPDRLAWRPPSFNSADPAQLYEMGVPDEVRKVIDRARLEQLKTGRSSLDGHSLLMRLKVALALALLARRTAATGEDWWLAGLVMAKSDHTRAGVVEALARRSASVNHQGARAEAARAAVVAESLDDYAIRRTAKWAAKKLVGRGWVPHSELRRDASSRDRPHFDDAMDRLIEAGQVEAREARDGGRSYRTTAGS
;
A
#
# COMPACT_ATOMS: atom_id res chain seq x y z
N MET A 1 -33.67 -15.04 13.23
CA MET A 1 -33.71 -13.76 12.46
C MET A 1 -35.09 -13.13 12.67
N ASN A 2 -35.30 -11.82 12.43
CA ASN A 2 -36.65 -11.24 12.28
C ASN A 2 -37.02 -11.18 10.78
N ARG A 3 -37.69 -12.23 10.28
CA ARG A 3 -38.06 -12.39 8.86
C ARG A 3 -38.93 -11.26 8.35
N GLU A 4 -39.92 -10.83 9.13
CA GLU A 4 -40.85 -9.77 8.72
C GLU A 4 -40.13 -8.44 8.47
N ARG A 5 -39.15 -8.09 9.31
CA ARG A 5 -38.34 -6.89 9.16
C ARG A 5 -37.48 -6.93 7.90
N ALA A 6 -36.85 -8.06 7.62
CA ALA A 6 -36.08 -8.25 6.38
C ALA A 6 -36.99 -8.15 5.16
N ALA A 7 -38.14 -8.82 5.17
CA ALA A 7 -39.14 -8.76 4.12
C ALA A 7 -39.65 -7.33 3.87
N ARG A 8 -39.89 -6.57 4.95
CA ARG A 8 -40.31 -5.16 4.88
C ARG A 8 -39.23 -4.27 4.30
N TYR A 9 -37.95 -4.50 4.63
CA TYR A 9 -36.83 -3.79 4.01
C TYR A 9 -36.77 -4.06 2.50
N LEU A 10 -36.82 -5.33 2.08
CA LEU A 10 -36.75 -5.72 0.67
C LEU A 10 -37.90 -5.10 -0.15
N ARG A 11 -39.15 -5.21 0.35
CA ARG A 11 -40.31 -4.56 -0.29
C ARG A 11 -40.18 -3.05 -0.36
N ARG A 12 -39.59 -2.42 0.65
CA ARG A 12 -39.39 -0.96 0.67
C ARG A 12 -38.34 -0.51 -0.35
N MET A 13 -37.25 -1.25 -0.48
CA MET A 13 -36.17 -0.94 -1.41
C MET A 13 -36.59 -1.20 -2.86
N PHE A 14 -37.19 -2.36 -3.12
CA PHE A 14 -37.36 -2.88 -4.48
C PHE A 14 -38.80 -2.75 -5.00
N GLY A 15 -39.80 -2.68 -4.13
CA GLY A 15 -41.21 -2.64 -4.53
C GLY A 15 -41.58 -3.82 -5.42
N SER A 16 -42.29 -3.56 -6.51
CA SER A 16 -42.67 -4.55 -7.54
C SER A 16 -41.70 -4.65 -8.72
N HIS A 17 -40.59 -3.91 -8.71
CA HIS A 17 -39.66 -3.86 -9.85
C HIS A 17 -38.91 -5.18 -9.97
N THR A 18 -38.81 -5.74 -11.17
CA THR A 18 -38.11 -7.00 -11.40
C THR A 18 -36.60 -6.78 -11.52
N GLY A 19 -35.82 -7.76 -11.06
CA GLY A 19 -34.36 -7.74 -11.13
C GLY A 19 -33.75 -8.81 -10.24
N TYR A 20 -32.44 -8.70 -9.98
CA TYR A 20 -31.73 -9.61 -9.08
C TYR A 20 -31.25 -8.86 -7.83
N VAL A 21 -31.56 -9.42 -6.66
CA VAL A 21 -31.07 -8.96 -5.36
C VAL A 21 -29.77 -9.67 -5.05
N ALA A 22 -28.70 -8.91 -4.86
CA ALA A 22 -27.40 -9.45 -4.50
C ALA A 22 -27.22 -9.44 -2.98
N LEU A 23 -26.87 -10.59 -2.42
CA LEU A 23 -26.62 -10.81 -1.00
C LEU A 23 -25.20 -11.30 -0.78
N ALA A 24 -24.66 -11.02 0.41
CA ALA A 24 -23.36 -11.53 0.82
C ALA A 24 -23.35 -11.88 2.31
N ALA A 25 -22.64 -12.94 2.66
CA ALA A 25 -22.39 -13.33 4.05
C ALA A 25 -20.89 -13.27 4.36
N LYS A 26 -20.53 -13.03 5.62
CA LYS A 26 -19.14 -12.97 6.07
C LYS A 26 -19.00 -13.30 7.57
N ARG A 27 -18.01 -14.11 7.96
CA ARG A 27 -17.59 -14.22 9.37
C ARG A 27 -16.67 -13.08 9.81
N THR A 28 -16.68 -12.75 11.10
CA THR A 28 -15.92 -11.62 11.66
C THR A 28 -14.41 -11.74 11.47
N ASP A 29 -13.88 -12.97 11.54
CA ASP A 29 -12.47 -13.34 11.38
C ASP A 29 -11.98 -13.42 9.92
N GLN A 30 -12.89 -13.44 8.95
CA GLN A 30 -12.55 -13.65 7.54
C GLN A 30 -12.15 -12.35 6.82
N LYS A 31 -11.19 -12.40 5.88
CA LYS A 31 -10.95 -11.31 4.92
C LYS A 31 -11.82 -11.51 3.67
N GLY A 32 -12.50 -10.47 3.21
CA GLY A 32 -13.43 -10.54 2.06
C GLY A 32 -14.84 -11.06 2.41
N MET A 33 -15.73 -11.11 1.40
CA MET A 33 -17.08 -11.69 1.52
C MET A 33 -17.01 -13.15 1.08
N SER A 34 -17.59 -14.05 1.87
CA SER A 34 -17.38 -15.49 1.73
C SER A 34 -18.41 -16.19 0.86
N ASP A 35 -19.66 -15.75 0.90
CA ASP A 35 -20.74 -16.33 0.11
C ASP A 35 -21.57 -15.22 -0.52
N ARG A 36 -21.50 -15.09 -1.85
CA ARG A 36 -22.28 -14.12 -2.63
C ARG A 36 -23.37 -14.89 -3.37
N LYS A 37 -24.63 -14.55 -3.10
CA LYS A 37 -25.81 -15.12 -3.76
C LYS A 37 -26.62 -14.05 -4.47
N ARG A 38 -27.36 -14.46 -5.49
CA ARG A 38 -28.29 -13.60 -6.24
C ARG A 38 -29.62 -14.32 -6.37
N PHE A 39 -30.69 -13.55 -6.20
CA PHE A 39 -32.04 -14.07 -6.23
C PHE A 39 -32.91 -13.15 -7.08
N ARG A 40 -33.74 -13.73 -7.94
CA ARG A 40 -34.70 -12.99 -8.75
C ARG A 40 -35.79 -12.41 -7.86
N TRP A 41 -35.99 -11.10 -7.94
CA TRP A 41 -37.03 -10.37 -7.23
C TRP A 41 -38.19 -10.01 -8.17
N PRO A 42 -39.45 -10.05 -7.69
CA PRO A 42 -39.90 -10.47 -6.36
C PRO A 42 -40.07 -12.01 -6.19
N GLY A 43 -39.97 -12.78 -7.27
CA GLY A 43 -40.36 -14.20 -7.29
C GLY A 43 -39.63 -15.12 -6.30
N GLN A 44 -38.40 -14.79 -5.89
CA GLN A 44 -37.61 -15.56 -4.93
C GLN A 44 -37.49 -14.86 -3.56
N GLN A 45 -38.46 -14.02 -3.18
CA GLN A 45 -38.45 -13.34 -1.88
C GLN A 45 -38.30 -14.32 -0.69
N ASN A 46 -39.00 -15.46 -0.69
CA ASN A 46 -38.88 -16.43 0.40
C ASN A 46 -37.49 -17.07 0.45
N ALA A 47 -36.92 -17.42 -0.71
CA ALA A 47 -35.57 -17.99 -0.79
C ALA A 47 -34.49 -17.01 -0.28
N ILE A 48 -34.66 -15.70 -0.53
CA ILE A 48 -33.80 -14.65 0.05
C ILE A 48 -33.86 -14.71 1.58
N LEU A 49 -35.06 -14.81 2.15
CA LEU A 49 -35.27 -14.81 3.60
C LEU A 49 -34.73 -16.11 4.22
N ASP A 50 -34.95 -17.25 3.58
CA ASP A 50 -34.45 -18.56 4.03
C ASP A 50 -32.92 -18.59 4.05
N TRP A 51 -32.28 -18.10 2.98
CA TRP A 51 -30.83 -18.01 2.92
C TRP A 51 -30.27 -17.05 3.98
N ALA A 52 -30.86 -15.86 4.13
CA ALA A 52 -30.41 -14.90 5.13
C ALA A 52 -30.58 -15.42 6.57
N GLU A 53 -31.65 -16.18 6.84
CA GLU A 53 -31.88 -16.79 8.13
C GLU A 53 -30.87 -17.90 8.42
N ALA A 54 -30.61 -18.77 7.45
CA ALA A 54 -29.63 -19.85 7.57
C ALA A 54 -28.22 -19.29 7.83
N GLU A 55 -27.78 -18.29 7.07
CA GLU A 55 -26.45 -17.68 7.27
C GLU A 55 -26.34 -16.93 8.59
N SER A 56 -27.38 -16.17 8.97
CA SER A 56 -27.38 -15.50 10.27
C SER A 56 -27.39 -16.49 11.44
N ALA A 57 -28.04 -17.65 11.32
CA ALA A 57 -28.05 -18.69 12.34
C ALA A 57 -26.67 -19.36 12.50
N LYS A 58 -25.88 -19.43 11.43
CA LYS A 58 -24.48 -19.91 11.45
C LYS A 58 -23.48 -18.89 12.03
N GLY A 59 -23.94 -17.72 12.48
CA GLY A 59 -23.07 -16.66 13.01
C GLY A 59 -22.47 -15.75 11.94
N TYR A 60 -22.98 -15.78 10.70
CA TYR A 60 -22.49 -14.89 9.65
C TYR A 60 -23.15 -13.51 9.71
N ASN A 61 -22.36 -12.49 9.39
CA ASN A 61 -22.83 -11.15 9.12
C ASN A 61 -23.44 -11.09 7.72
N VAL A 62 -24.74 -10.83 7.64
CA VAL A 62 -25.48 -10.81 6.36
C VAL A 62 -25.60 -9.38 5.81
N PHE A 63 -25.34 -9.24 4.51
CA PHE A 63 -25.35 -8.01 3.76
C PHE A 63 -26.22 -8.12 2.50
N VAL A 64 -26.76 -6.99 2.07
CA VAL A 64 -27.60 -6.82 0.88
C VAL A 64 -27.11 -5.63 0.08
N CYS A 65 -27.10 -5.77 -1.23
CA CYS A 65 -26.90 -4.64 -2.14
C CYS A 65 -28.22 -3.85 -2.25
N PRO A 66 -28.24 -2.54 -1.93
CA PRO A 66 -29.48 -1.75 -1.97
C PRO A 66 -30.04 -1.49 -3.39
N ALA A 67 -29.27 -1.80 -4.44
CA ALA A 67 -29.70 -1.69 -5.84
C ALA A 67 -30.03 -3.08 -6.43
N LEU A 68 -31.09 -3.12 -7.26
CA LEU A 68 -31.38 -4.29 -8.10
C LEU A 68 -30.39 -4.38 -9.26
N ARG A 69 -30.20 -5.60 -9.79
CA ARG A 69 -29.50 -5.85 -11.05
C ARG A 69 -30.45 -6.27 -12.15
N ASP A 70 -30.08 -5.93 -13.37
CA ASP A 70 -30.73 -6.38 -14.59
C ASP A 70 -30.44 -7.85 -14.91
N ASN A 71 -29.29 -8.37 -14.47
CA ASN A 71 -28.84 -9.74 -14.72
C ASN A 71 -28.26 -10.45 -13.47
N GLU A 72 -28.08 -11.77 -13.58
CA GLU A 72 -27.54 -12.65 -12.52
C GLU A 72 -26.01 -12.66 -12.43
N GLY A 73 -25.34 -11.98 -13.35
CA GLY A 73 -23.88 -11.84 -13.40
C GLY A 73 -23.32 -11.01 -12.25
N GLU A 74 -22.00 -10.84 -12.26
CA GLU A 74 -21.35 -10.02 -11.23
C GLU A 74 -21.81 -8.57 -11.26
N PRO A 75 -22.09 -7.95 -10.09
CA PRO A 75 -22.47 -6.54 -10.03
C PRO A 75 -21.40 -5.67 -10.67
N LYS A 76 -21.76 -5.00 -11.77
CA LYS A 76 -20.96 -3.96 -12.40
C LYS A 76 -21.41 -2.59 -11.90
N ALA A 77 -20.46 -1.72 -11.58
CA ALA A 77 -20.77 -0.37 -11.14
C ALA A 77 -21.54 0.38 -12.25
N GLY A 78 -22.56 1.14 -11.86
CA GLY A 78 -23.43 1.91 -12.76
C GLY A 78 -24.56 1.11 -13.43
N ALA A 79 -24.57 -0.23 -13.29
CA ALA A 79 -25.59 -1.10 -13.88
C ALA A 79 -26.80 -1.36 -12.96
N GLY A 80 -26.95 -0.57 -11.90
CA GLY A 80 -28.09 -0.67 -10.98
C GLY A 80 -29.42 -0.32 -11.65
N VAL A 81 -30.45 -1.10 -11.35
CA VAL A 81 -31.81 -0.91 -11.89
C VAL A 81 -32.68 -0.21 -10.86
N ASN A 82 -33.54 0.69 -11.34
CA ASN A 82 -34.50 1.44 -10.52
C ASN A 82 -33.83 2.18 -9.34
N LEU A 83 -32.76 2.91 -9.64
CA LEU A 83 -32.01 3.70 -8.66
C LEU A 83 -32.85 4.87 -8.14
N ARG A 84 -33.65 4.60 -7.11
CA ARG A 84 -34.53 5.58 -6.44
C ARG A 84 -34.17 5.82 -4.98
N TRP A 85 -33.13 5.16 -4.49
CA TRP A 85 -32.67 5.26 -3.11
C TRP A 85 -31.20 5.63 -3.10
N LEU A 86 -30.87 6.70 -2.38
CA LEU A 86 -29.50 6.99 -1.97
C LEU A 86 -29.21 6.30 -0.62
N TRP A 87 -27.94 6.05 -0.34
CA TRP A 87 -27.51 5.49 0.92
C TRP A 87 -26.13 5.97 1.37
N ALA A 88 -25.91 5.94 2.68
CA ALA A 88 -24.64 6.24 3.32
C ALA A 88 -24.44 5.38 4.57
N GLU A 89 -23.22 4.92 4.82
CA GLU A 89 -22.81 4.20 6.04
C GLU A 89 -22.05 5.16 6.96
N VAL A 90 -22.71 5.64 8.02
CA VAL A 90 -22.10 6.55 8.99
C VAL A 90 -21.51 5.73 10.13
N ASP A 91 -20.18 5.68 10.15
CA ASP A 91 -19.39 5.18 11.28
C ASP A 91 -18.99 6.34 12.19
N TRP A 92 -19.51 6.37 13.41
CA TRP A 92 -19.25 7.49 14.32
C TRP A 92 -17.77 7.61 14.74
N GLN A 93 -16.97 6.56 14.53
CA GLN A 93 -15.52 6.61 14.70
C GLN A 93 -14.84 7.50 13.64
N THR A 94 -15.39 7.59 12.42
CA THR A 94 -14.80 8.34 11.31
C THR A 94 -15.33 9.76 11.20
N VAL A 95 -16.48 10.06 11.81
CA VAL A 95 -17.04 11.42 11.88
C VAL A 95 -16.22 12.30 12.84
N PRO A 96 -15.69 13.46 12.39
CA PRO A 96 -14.97 14.39 13.27
C PRO A 96 -15.80 14.79 14.48
N GLU A 97 -15.19 14.82 15.66
CA GLU A 97 -15.88 15.09 16.93
C GLU A 97 -16.70 16.38 16.90
N THR A 98 -16.10 17.45 16.39
CA THR A 98 -16.73 18.78 16.21
C THR A 98 -17.94 18.78 15.26
N LYS A 99 -18.14 17.71 14.48
CA LYS A 99 -19.20 17.56 13.47
C LYS A 99 -20.28 16.55 13.86
N ARG A 100 -20.11 15.80 14.96
CA ARG A 100 -21.05 14.72 15.33
C ARG A 100 -22.48 15.23 15.58
N ALA A 101 -22.64 16.29 16.37
CA ALA A 101 -23.95 16.87 16.66
C ALA A 101 -24.64 17.40 15.38
N GLU A 102 -23.87 18.05 14.50
CA GLU A 102 -24.34 18.53 13.21
C GLU A 102 -24.82 17.37 12.31
N VAL A 103 -24.03 16.28 12.24
CA VAL A 103 -24.39 15.09 11.46
C VAL A 103 -25.64 14.41 12.02
N GLU A 104 -25.81 14.35 13.34
CA GLU A 104 -27.04 13.79 13.94
C GLU A 104 -28.29 14.56 13.52
N VAL A 105 -28.23 15.89 13.48
CA VAL A 105 -29.33 16.75 13.01
C VAL A 105 -29.62 16.47 11.54
N ARG A 106 -28.58 16.48 10.68
CA ARG A 106 -28.70 16.19 9.25
C ARG A 106 -29.34 14.83 8.99
N ILE A 107 -28.96 13.79 9.74
CA ILE A 107 -29.55 12.46 9.64
C ILE A 107 -31.04 12.48 10.03
N LYS A 108 -31.42 13.24 11.06
CA LYS A 108 -32.84 13.35 11.47
C LYS A 108 -33.69 14.03 10.40
N GLU A 109 -33.15 15.05 9.74
CA GLU A 109 -33.84 15.84 8.71
C GLU A 109 -33.91 15.11 7.37
N LEU A 110 -32.84 14.41 6.97
CA LEU A 110 -32.71 13.88 5.62
C LEU A 110 -33.13 12.42 5.48
N ALA A 111 -32.91 11.59 6.51
CA ALA A 111 -33.10 10.14 6.38
C ALA A 111 -34.58 9.80 6.22
N THR A 112 -34.98 9.25 5.07
CA THR A 112 -36.32 8.67 4.89
C THR A 112 -36.53 7.51 5.87
N PHE A 113 -35.52 6.65 6.01
CA PHE A 113 -35.44 5.65 7.09
C PHE A 113 -33.98 5.29 7.39
N LYS A 114 -33.76 4.58 8.50
CA LYS A 114 -32.42 4.27 9.02
C LYS A 114 -32.28 2.79 9.36
N VAL A 115 -31.08 2.26 9.24
CA VAL A 115 -30.73 0.91 9.71
C VAL A 115 -29.57 1.03 10.69
N ARG A 116 -29.71 0.55 11.92
CA ARG A 116 -28.58 0.52 12.86
C ARG A 116 -27.85 -0.81 12.73
N SER A 117 -26.57 -0.74 12.38
CA SER A 117 -25.74 -1.92 12.11
C SER A 117 -25.23 -2.61 13.37
N GLY A 118 -25.32 -1.96 14.54
CA GLY A 118 -25.11 -2.56 15.86
C GLY A 118 -23.80 -2.18 16.56
N SER A 119 -22.79 -1.71 15.83
CA SER A 119 -21.57 -1.16 16.43
C SER A 119 -21.84 0.21 17.06
N THR A 120 -21.21 0.49 18.20
CA THR A 120 -21.39 1.74 18.96
C THR A 120 -20.03 2.40 19.18
N HIS A 121 -19.96 3.71 19.01
CA HIS A 121 -18.81 4.53 19.36
C HIS A 121 -19.32 5.77 20.12
N ASP A 122 -18.78 6.03 21.31
CA ASP A 122 -19.16 7.18 22.15
C ASP A 122 -20.69 7.28 22.36
N GLY A 123 -21.31 6.16 22.77
CA GLY A 123 -22.76 6.04 22.96
C GLY A 123 -23.62 6.07 21.68
N ARG A 124 -23.03 6.37 20.51
CA ARG A 124 -23.73 6.48 19.21
C ARG A 124 -23.61 5.21 18.40
N ARG A 125 -24.74 4.70 17.92
CA ARG A 125 -24.78 3.49 17.08
C ARG A 125 -24.56 3.84 15.61
N ASN A 126 -23.66 3.12 14.96
CA ASN A 126 -23.40 3.24 13.52
C ASN A 126 -24.71 3.00 12.74
N VAL A 127 -24.90 3.78 11.69
CA VAL A 127 -26.19 3.90 11.03
C VAL A 127 -26.03 3.96 9.51
N HIS A 128 -26.83 3.15 8.82
CA HIS A 128 -27.07 3.32 7.41
C HIS A 128 -28.25 4.25 7.21
N VAL A 129 -28.01 5.31 6.45
CA VAL A 129 -29.00 6.33 6.13
C VAL A 129 -29.53 6.01 4.73
N TYR A 130 -30.85 5.94 4.58
CA TYR A 130 -31.50 5.74 3.28
C TYR A 130 -32.39 6.94 2.97
N VAL A 131 -32.20 7.51 1.78
CA VAL A 131 -32.89 8.71 1.32
C VAL A 131 -33.62 8.41 0.02
N LYS A 132 -34.94 8.60 0.00
CA LYS A 132 -35.77 8.32 -1.19
C LYS A 132 -35.74 9.50 -2.15
N LEU A 133 -35.41 9.21 -3.40
CA LEU A 133 -35.42 10.19 -4.50
C LEU A 133 -36.84 10.40 -5.05
N PRO A 134 -37.13 11.62 -5.55
CA PRO A 134 -38.41 11.91 -6.18
C PRO A 134 -38.62 11.12 -7.48
N ARG A 135 -37.53 10.86 -8.20
CA ARG A 135 -37.50 10.10 -9.45
C ARG A 135 -36.43 9.02 -9.44
N VAL A 136 -36.51 8.13 -10.42
CA VAL A 136 -35.39 7.24 -10.78
C VAL A 136 -34.30 8.10 -11.43
N VAL A 137 -33.04 7.78 -11.14
CA VAL A 137 -31.86 8.47 -11.69
C VAL A 137 -30.95 7.48 -12.42
N SER A 138 -30.07 7.97 -13.28
CA SER A 138 -29.05 7.13 -13.94
C SER A 138 -28.01 6.63 -12.93
N GLY A 139 -27.20 5.63 -13.32
CA GLY A 139 -26.08 5.15 -12.49
C GLY A 139 -25.10 6.26 -12.12
N ASP A 140 -24.79 7.15 -13.06
CA ASP A 140 -23.86 8.26 -12.83
C ASP A 140 -24.45 9.33 -11.91
N GLU A 141 -25.69 9.73 -12.14
CA GLU A 141 -26.38 10.68 -11.26
C GLU A 141 -26.54 10.10 -9.85
N HIS A 142 -26.85 8.80 -9.74
CA HIS A 142 -26.91 8.09 -8.46
C HIS A 142 -25.58 8.14 -7.72
N TYR A 143 -24.48 7.84 -8.40
CA TYR A 143 -23.14 7.89 -7.84
C TYR A 143 -22.75 9.29 -7.36
N GLN A 144 -23.03 10.32 -8.17
CA GLN A 144 -22.79 11.72 -7.81
C GLN A 144 -23.58 12.12 -6.57
N LEU A 145 -24.89 11.82 -6.54
CA LEU A 145 -25.75 12.14 -5.41
C LEU A 145 -25.36 11.40 -4.13
N ASN A 146 -24.97 10.12 -4.24
CA ASN A 146 -24.44 9.36 -3.10
C ASN A 146 -23.09 9.90 -2.62
N THR A 147 -22.26 10.41 -3.53
CA THR A 147 -21.01 11.10 -3.16
C THR A 147 -21.33 12.38 -2.38
N GLY A 148 -22.26 13.20 -2.87
CA GLY A 148 -22.76 14.37 -2.14
C GLY A 148 -23.31 13.99 -0.76
N LEU A 149 -24.10 12.92 -0.67
CA LEU A 149 -24.66 12.40 0.59
C LEU A 149 -23.56 11.94 1.56
N LYS A 150 -22.56 11.21 1.07
CA LYS A 150 -21.41 10.78 1.85
C LYS A 150 -20.68 11.98 2.46
N GLU A 151 -20.33 12.97 1.64
CA GLU A 151 -19.63 14.18 2.10
C GLU A 151 -20.51 15.00 3.05
N TYR A 152 -21.81 15.05 2.80
CA TYR A 152 -22.76 15.74 3.67
C TYR A 152 -22.89 15.08 5.05
N LEU A 153 -22.64 13.78 5.16
CA LEU A 153 -22.80 13.02 6.40
C LEU A 153 -21.48 12.51 7.01
N TYR A 154 -20.33 12.83 6.41
CA TYR A 154 -19.02 12.25 6.77
C TYR A 154 -19.04 10.72 6.81
N ALA A 155 -19.72 10.12 5.83
CA ALA A 155 -19.91 8.67 5.76
C ALA A 155 -18.73 7.94 5.09
N ASP A 156 -18.69 6.62 5.29
CA ASP A 156 -17.71 5.74 4.65
C ASP A 156 -17.91 5.67 3.13
N ALA A 157 -16.85 5.27 2.42
CA ALA A 157 -16.84 5.14 0.96
C ALA A 157 -17.72 3.95 0.48
N LYS A 158 -19.05 4.19 0.43
CA LYS A 158 -20.09 3.25 0.00
C LYS A 158 -21.03 3.83 -1.05
N GLN A 159 -20.59 4.86 -1.80
CA GLN A 159 -21.43 5.56 -2.77
C GLN A 159 -21.80 4.75 -4.03
N SER A 160 -21.02 3.71 -4.37
CA SER A 160 -21.27 2.90 -5.55
C SER A 160 -22.54 2.06 -5.40
N ASP A 161 -23.30 1.93 -6.48
CA ASP A 161 -24.47 1.09 -6.58
C ASP A 161 -24.17 -0.39 -6.29
N VAL A 162 -22.92 -0.86 -6.40
CA VAL A 162 -22.49 -2.25 -6.03
C VAL A 162 -22.12 -2.42 -4.56
N SER A 163 -22.33 -1.40 -3.73
CA SER A 163 -22.04 -1.47 -2.30
C SER A 163 -23.00 -2.41 -1.58
N TYR A 164 -22.48 -3.06 -0.54
CA TYR A 164 -23.22 -3.98 0.33
C TYR A 164 -23.37 -3.38 1.73
N LEU A 165 -24.60 -3.37 2.24
CA LEU A 165 -24.97 -2.86 3.57
C LEU A 165 -25.66 -3.97 4.37
N ARG A 166 -25.68 -3.85 5.70
CA ARG A 166 -26.35 -4.82 6.59
C ARG A 166 -27.84 -4.98 6.25
N LEU A 167 -28.28 -6.23 6.14
CA LEU A 167 -29.69 -6.57 5.96
C LEU A 167 -30.44 -6.45 7.31
N PRO A 168 -31.47 -5.60 7.43
CA PRO A 168 -32.24 -5.50 8.67
C PRO A 168 -33.00 -6.79 8.98
N GLY A 169 -33.06 -7.16 10.25
CA GLY A 169 -33.68 -8.40 10.71
C GLY A 169 -32.67 -9.52 11.00
N THR A 170 -31.44 -9.42 10.50
CA THR A 170 -30.33 -10.32 10.86
C THR A 170 -29.58 -9.82 12.10
N PHE A 171 -28.54 -10.54 12.50
CA PHE A 171 -27.66 -10.15 13.61
C PHE A 171 -26.29 -9.67 13.12
N ASN A 172 -25.65 -8.82 13.93
CA ASN A 172 -24.26 -8.43 13.80
C ASN A 172 -23.42 -9.20 14.82
N HIS A 173 -22.51 -10.03 14.31
CA HIS A 173 -21.69 -10.96 15.09
C HIS A 173 -20.26 -10.43 15.31
N LYS A 174 -20.06 -9.11 15.29
CA LYS A 174 -18.76 -8.48 15.57
C LYS A 174 -18.33 -8.60 17.04
N THR A 175 -19.29 -8.78 17.95
CA THR A 175 -19.09 -8.92 19.41
C THR A 175 -19.50 -10.31 19.85
N SER A 176 -19.08 -10.71 21.06
CA SER A 176 -19.46 -12.00 21.69
C SER A 176 -20.98 -12.16 21.79
N ASP A 177 -21.69 -11.06 22.07
CA ASP A 177 -23.15 -10.99 22.04
C ASP A 177 -23.64 -10.45 20.69
N PRO A 178 -24.38 -11.23 19.88
CA PRO A 178 -24.88 -10.76 18.59
C PRO A 178 -25.92 -9.65 18.74
N VAL A 179 -25.69 -8.51 18.09
CA VAL A 179 -26.60 -7.35 18.16
C VAL A 179 -27.59 -7.38 17.00
N PRO A 180 -28.91 -7.25 17.23
CA PRO A 180 -29.89 -7.26 16.14
C PRO A 180 -29.75 -6.02 15.24
N VAL A 181 -29.71 -6.24 13.93
CA VAL A 181 -29.75 -5.18 12.93
C VAL A 181 -31.17 -4.63 12.84
N GLY A 182 -31.37 -3.42 13.36
CA GLY A 182 -32.68 -2.79 13.48
C GLY A 182 -32.99 -1.83 12.31
N MET A 183 -34.25 -1.78 11.90
CA MET A 183 -34.77 -0.81 10.94
C MET A 183 -35.66 0.20 11.67
N PHE A 184 -35.35 1.48 11.55
CA PHE A 184 -35.98 2.58 12.29
C PHE A 184 -36.63 3.58 11.34
N LYS A 185 -37.74 4.18 11.79
CA LYS A 185 -38.40 5.27 11.05
C LYS A 185 -37.46 6.48 10.97
N GLY A 186 -37.48 7.15 9.83
CA GLY A 186 -36.94 8.49 9.64
C GLY A 186 -38.09 9.45 9.34
N THR A 187 -37.88 10.39 8.42
CA THR A 187 -38.94 11.33 7.98
C THR A 187 -40.06 10.63 7.22
N GLY A 188 -39.77 9.48 6.59
CA GLY A 188 -40.71 8.79 5.69
C GLY A 188 -40.98 9.51 4.36
N ARG A 189 -40.44 10.72 4.19
CA ARG A 189 -40.63 11.58 3.02
C ARG A 189 -39.50 11.37 2.01
N GLN A 190 -39.79 11.75 0.76
CA GLN A 190 -38.78 11.87 -0.29
C GLN A 190 -37.92 13.11 0.00
N ILE A 191 -36.67 13.11 -0.45
CA ILE A 191 -35.80 14.29 -0.32
C ILE A 191 -36.43 15.50 -1.02
N SER A 192 -36.31 16.69 -0.41
CA SER A 192 -36.76 17.93 -1.03
C SER A 192 -35.88 18.29 -2.23
N ASN A 193 -36.38 19.10 -3.16
CA ASN A 193 -35.55 19.59 -4.26
C ASN A 193 -34.38 20.45 -3.75
N ASP A 194 -34.57 21.19 -2.66
CA ASP A 194 -33.53 22.02 -2.04
C ASP A 194 -32.41 21.16 -1.45
N ASP A 195 -32.76 20.10 -0.70
CA ASP A 195 -31.77 19.19 -0.15
C ASP A 195 -31.10 18.36 -1.25
N LEU A 196 -31.85 17.97 -2.29
CA LEU A 196 -31.29 17.31 -3.46
C LEU A 196 -30.28 18.21 -4.17
N ASN A 197 -30.60 19.49 -4.34
CA ASN A 197 -29.68 20.49 -4.87
C ASN A 197 -28.50 20.73 -3.94
N ARG A 198 -28.66 20.73 -2.61
CA ARG A 198 -27.53 20.79 -1.67
C ARG A 198 -26.59 19.59 -1.83
N LEU A 199 -27.13 18.38 -2.00
CA LEU A 199 -26.32 17.19 -2.27
C LEU A 199 -25.61 17.29 -3.63
N ARG A 200 -26.29 17.75 -4.68
CA ARG A 200 -25.67 18.04 -5.98
C ARG A 200 -24.58 19.09 -5.87
N THR A 201 -24.84 20.23 -5.26
CA THR A 201 -23.86 21.30 -5.03
C THR A 201 -22.70 20.82 -4.17
N ARG A 202 -22.90 19.91 -3.22
CA ARG A 202 -21.80 19.29 -2.46
C ARG A 202 -20.97 18.34 -3.31
N ALA A 203 -21.61 17.55 -4.18
CA ALA A 203 -20.93 16.75 -5.17
C ALA A 203 -20.17 17.62 -6.19
N MET A 204 -20.76 18.77 -6.58
CA MET A 204 -20.25 19.74 -7.56
C MET A 204 -19.21 20.73 -6.99
N ARG A 205 -19.24 21.12 -5.72
CA ARG A 205 -18.18 21.95 -5.10
C ARG A 205 -16.81 21.27 -5.08
N ARG A 206 -16.77 19.98 -5.41
CA ARG A 206 -15.54 19.23 -5.70
C ARG A 206 -15.44 18.77 -7.17
N ALA A 207 -16.47 19.00 -7.99
CA ALA A 207 -16.59 18.56 -9.38
C ALA A 207 -16.92 19.69 -10.40
N THR A 208 -16.92 20.98 -10.02
CA THR A 208 -17.23 22.13 -10.90
C THR A 208 -16.67 23.48 -10.41
N ALA A 209 -15.52 23.52 -9.74
CA ALA A 209 -14.67 24.69 -9.98
C ALA A 209 -13.97 24.37 -11.30
N PRO A 210 -14.15 25.14 -12.38
CA PRO A 210 -13.28 24.98 -13.53
C PRO A 210 -11.85 25.10 -13.02
N ALA A 211 -10.99 24.18 -13.43
CA ALA A 211 -9.57 24.34 -13.19
C ALA A 211 -9.18 25.69 -13.82
N GLU A 212 -8.61 26.60 -13.04
CA GLU A 212 -7.98 27.79 -13.62
C GLU A 212 -6.64 27.32 -14.20
N TRP A 213 -6.60 27.25 -15.53
CA TRP A 213 -5.44 26.87 -16.32
C TRP A 213 -5.40 27.68 -17.62
N GLU A 214 -4.20 27.90 -18.16
CA GLU A 214 -4.00 28.60 -19.43
C GLU A 214 -3.52 27.63 -20.51
N ARG A 215 -4.00 27.80 -21.75
CA ARG A 215 -3.49 27.00 -22.88
C ARG A 215 -2.09 27.45 -23.22
N VAL A 216 -1.13 26.52 -23.22
CA VAL A 216 0.31 26.80 -23.42
C VAL A 216 0.86 26.05 -24.63
N ASP A 217 2.00 26.48 -25.17
CA ASP A 217 2.63 25.76 -26.29
C ASP A 217 3.25 24.44 -25.83
N VAL A 218 2.65 23.33 -26.27
CA VAL A 218 3.12 21.96 -26.00
C VAL A 218 3.97 21.39 -27.13
N SER A 219 4.39 22.19 -28.12
CA SER A 219 5.20 21.73 -29.26
C SER A 219 6.49 21.00 -28.83
N HIS A 220 7.13 21.49 -27.78
CA HIS A 220 8.37 20.98 -27.18
C HIS A 220 8.19 19.65 -26.43
N VAL A 221 6.97 19.29 -26.01
CA VAL A 221 6.71 18.04 -25.26
C VAL A 221 7.05 16.83 -26.14
N ALA A 222 7.88 15.92 -25.60
CA ALA A 222 8.33 14.74 -26.32
C ALA A 222 7.17 13.88 -26.84
N LYS A 223 7.30 13.34 -28.06
CA LYS A 223 6.25 12.56 -28.74
C LYS A 223 5.70 11.40 -27.91
N ARG A 224 6.51 10.78 -27.05
CA ARG A 224 6.08 9.69 -26.16
C ARG A 224 5.02 10.13 -25.16
N TRP A 225 5.13 11.34 -24.60
CA TRP A 225 4.21 11.88 -23.61
C TRP A 225 2.93 12.40 -24.27
N LYS A 226 3.04 13.00 -25.46
CA LYS A 226 1.89 13.29 -26.32
C LYS A 226 1.12 12.01 -26.63
N ARG A 227 1.79 10.93 -27.04
CA ARG A 227 1.14 9.63 -27.28
C ARG A 227 0.50 9.05 -26.02
N LEU A 228 1.14 9.18 -24.87
CA LEU A 228 0.59 8.72 -23.60
C LEU A 228 -0.69 9.47 -23.23
N ALA A 229 -0.70 10.81 -23.34
CA ALA A 229 -1.89 11.63 -23.13
C ALA A 229 -3.01 11.27 -24.12
N HIS A 230 -2.66 10.93 -25.37
CA HIS A 230 -3.59 10.46 -26.39
C HIS A 230 -3.94 8.96 -26.31
N THR A 231 -3.41 8.22 -25.33
CA THR A 231 -3.65 6.77 -25.23
C THR A 231 -5.07 6.50 -24.75
N LEU A 232 -5.82 5.72 -25.52
CA LEU A 232 -7.18 5.33 -25.18
C LEU A 232 -7.18 4.48 -23.89
N PRO A 233 -8.09 4.72 -22.94
CA PRO A 233 -8.19 3.92 -21.70
C PRO A 233 -8.42 2.41 -21.91
N GLY A 234 -8.83 1.97 -23.11
CA GLY A 234 -8.94 0.55 -23.47
C GLY A 234 -7.65 -0.09 -24.00
N CYS A 235 -6.62 0.72 -24.29
CA CYS A 235 -5.29 0.30 -24.74
C CYS A 235 -4.25 0.39 -23.62
N HIS A 236 -4.64 0.93 -22.46
CA HIS A 236 -3.79 0.96 -21.27
C HIS A 236 -3.88 -0.39 -20.52
N PRO A 237 -2.80 -0.90 -19.90
CA PRO A 237 -2.82 -2.17 -19.15
C PRO A 237 -3.83 -2.21 -17.98
N ILE A 238 -4.31 -1.03 -17.54
CA ILE A 238 -5.29 -0.88 -16.48
C ILE A 238 -6.69 -0.86 -17.11
N ALA A 239 -7.47 -1.92 -16.89
CA ALA A 239 -8.81 -2.07 -17.46
C ALA A 239 -9.84 -1.02 -16.97
N ASP A 240 -9.59 -0.38 -15.83
CA ASP A 240 -10.44 0.69 -15.28
C ASP A 240 -10.02 2.05 -15.84
N ARG A 241 -10.93 2.71 -16.58
CA ARG A 241 -10.64 3.98 -17.25
C ARG A 241 -10.27 5.12 -16.31
N SER A 242 -10.89 5.19 -15.13
CA SER A 242 -10.61 6.26 -14.17
C SER A 242 -9.24 6.05 -13.53
N LYS A 243 -8.85 4.79 -13.28
CA LYS A 243 -7.51 4.45 -12.79
C LYS A 243 -6.43 4.62 -13.86
N ALA A 244 -6.74 4.31 -15.12
CA ALA A 244 -5.84 4.56 -16.24
C ALA A 244 -5.59 6.06 -16.43
N LEU A 245 -6.65 6.88 -16.40
CA LEU A 245 -6.52 8.34 -16.46
C LEU A 245 -5.69 8.88 -15.27
N TRP A 246 -5.99 8.44 -14.05
CA TRP A 246 -5.24 8.84 -12.85
C TRP A 246 -3.76 8.45 -12.92
N ALA A 247 -3.44 7.29 -13.51
CA ALA A 247 -2.08 6.84 -13.76
C ALA A 247 -1.39 7.69 -14.83
N ILE A 248 -2.06 7.96 -15.95
CA ILE A 248 -1.54 8.81 -17.03
C ILE A 248 -1.24 10.23 -16.50
N ILE A 249 -2.17 10.85 -15.76
CA ILE A 249 -1.94 12.17 -15.16
C ILE A 249 -0.75 12.10 -14.21
N GLY A 250 -0.67 11.07 -13.36
CA GLY A 250 0.48 10.87 -12.48
C GLY A 250 1.81 10.68 -13.22
N ASP A 251 1.80 10.01 -14.38
CA ASP A 251 2.99 9.78 -15.18
C ASP A 251 3.39 11.02 -15.99
N LEU A 252 2.43 11.84 -16.44
CA LEU A 252 2.69 13.15 -17.04
C LEU A 252 3.21 14.15 -16.00
N ILE A 253 2.65 14.13 -14.77
CA ILE A 253 3.21 14.88 -13.64
C ILE A 253 4.64 14.42 -13.44
N LYS A 254 4.92 13.13 -13.20
CA LYS A 254 6.29 12.58 -13.04
C LYS A 254 7.24 12.87 -14.20
N ALA A 255 6.71 13.05 -15.40
CA ALA A 255 7.49 13.37 -16.60
C ALA A 255 7.90 14.85 -16.69
N GLY A 256 7.46 15.68 -15.73
CA GLY A 256 7.89 17.07 -15.59
C GLY A 256 7.02 18.08 -16.30
N LEU A 257 5.89 17.65 -16.85
CA LEU A 257 4.98 18.58 -17.50
C LEU A 257 4.36 19.50 -16.46
N THR A 258 4.28 20.78 -16.79
CA THR A 258 3.56 21.74 -15.97
C THR A 258 2.08 21.40 -15.94
N LYS A 259 1.39 21.87 -14.90
CA LYS A 259 -0.05 21.69 -14.77
C LYS A 259 -0.77 22.08 -16.06
N ASP A 260 -0.46 23.25 -16.60
CA ASP A 260 -1.06 23.84 -17.80
C ASP A 260 -0.70 23.09 -19.10
N GLU A 261 0.49 22.51 -19.21
CA GLU A 261 0.86 21.61 -20.32
C GLU A 261 0.06 20.31 -20.29
N ILE A 262 -0.15 19.73 -19.10
CA ILE A 262 -0.98 18.53 -18.94
C ILE A 262 -2.44 18.86 -19.29
N HIS A 263 -2.95 20.01 -18.84
CA HIS A 263 -4.26 20.49 -19.26
C HIS A 263 -4.33 20.64 -20.78
N THR A 264 -3.34 21.26 -21.42
CA THR A 264 -3.31 21.48 -22.87
C THR A 264 -3.28 20.16 -23.65
N LEU A 265 -2.41 19.21 -23.28
CA LEU A 265 -2.33 17.90 -23.96
C LEU A 265 -3.60 17.07 -23.81
N MET A 266 -4.25 17.17 -22.65
CA MET A 266 -5.48 16.44 -22.37
C MET A 266 -6.70 17.09 -23.01
N ASP A 267 -6.67 18.41 -23.23
CA ASP A 267 -7.69 19.15 -24.00
C ASP A 267 -7.59 18.84 -25.51
N ASP A 268 -6.38 18.68 -26.04
CA ASP A 268 -6.14 18.29 -27.44
C ASP A 268 -6.54 16.82 -27.74
N ALA A 269 -6.78 16.00 -26.70
CA ALA A 269 -7.05 14.58 -26.82
C ALA A 269 -8.56 14.28 -27.01
N PRO A 270 -9.01 13.79 -28.18
CA PRO A 270 -10.44 13.61 -28.50
C PRO A 270 -11.17 12.52 -27.67
N MET A 271 -10.49 11.86 -26.75
CA MET A 271 -10.99 10.75 -25.92
C MET A 271 -10.85 10.98 -24.40
N ALA A 272 -10.23 12.09 -23.98
CA ALA A 272 -10.28 12.57 -22.59
C ALA A 272 -11.70 13.09 -22.24
N LEU A 273 -12.48 13.47 -23.24
CA LEU A 273 -13.86 13.86 -23.08
C LEU A 273 -14.76 12.63 -22.89
N ALA A 274 -15.03 12.29 -21.62
CA ALA A 274 -16.26 11.59 -21.29
C ALA A 274 -17.43 12.37 -21.91
N ARG A 275 -18.33 11.69 -22.63
CA ARG A 275 -19.48 12.29 -23.33
C ARG A 275 -20.41 13.14 -22.44
N ASP A 276 -20.19 13.15 -21.11
CA ASP A 276 -21.10 13.74 -20.14
C ASP A 276 -20.46 14.86 -19.26
N ASN A 277 -19.12 15.05 -19.25
CA ASN A 277 -18.49 16.17 -18.52
C ASN A 277 -17.02 16.45 -18.99
N PRO A 278 -16.80 17.47 -19.85
CA PRO A 278 -15.48 17.88 -20.33
C PRO A 278 -14.49 18.25 -19.22
N ASP A 279 -14.97 18.93 -18.18
CA ASP A 279 -14.12 19.50 -17.13
C ASP A 279 -13.56 18.44 -16.17
N ARG A 280 -14.10 17.21 -16.22
CA ARG A 280 -13.71 16.14 -15.28
C ARG A 280 -12.23 15.79 -15.38
N VAL A 281 -11.66 15.79 -16.59
CA VAL A 281 -10.22 15.50 -16.77
C VAL A 281 -9.37 16.62 -16.17
N HIS A 282 -9.74 17.88 -16.41
CA HIS A 282 -9.06 19.02 -15.82
C HIS A 282 -9.17 19.04 -14.29
N GLN A 283 -10.27 18.57 -13.72
CA GLN A 283 -10.41 18.43 -12.27
C GLN A 283 -9.62 17.27 -11.70
N ASP A 284 -9.54 16.14 -12.41
CA ASP A 284 -8.68 15.02 -12.03
C ASP A 284 -7.20 15.43 -12.11
N ILE A 285 -6.83 16.32 -13.05
CA ILE A 285 -5.51 16.96 -13.11
C ILE A 285 -5.30 17.82 -11.87
N GLU A 286 -6.19 18.77 -11.55
CA GLU A 286 -6.08 19.62 -10.36
C GLU A 286 -5.99 18.81 -9.07
N LYS A 287 -6.82 17.78 -8.95
CA LYS A 287 -6.85 16.93 -7.75
C LYS A 287 -5.59 16.08 -7.63
N ARG A 288 -5.12 15.47 -8.73
CA ARG A 288 -3.87 14.72 -8.73
C ARG A 288 -2.69 15.64 -8.48
N TRP A 289 -2.71 16.82 -9.09
CA TRP A 289 -1.73 17.88 -8.89
C TRP A 289 -1.71 18.28 -7.42
N GLN A 290 -2.85 18.51 -6.77
CA GLN A 290 -2.92 18.83 -5.33
C GLN A 290 -2.47 17.68 -4.41
N ASP A 291 -2.87 16.44 -4.73
CA ASP A 291 -2.44 15.24 -3.99
C ASP A 291 -0.91 15.03 -4.10
N ASP A 292 -0.32 15.46 -5.22
CA ASP A 292 1.11 15.41 -5.48
C ASP A 292 1.80 16.79 -5.22
N ALA A 293 1.07 17.88 -4.93
CA ALA A 293 1.57 19.27 -4.74
C ALA A 293 2.10 19.48 -3.32
N GLY A 294 3.05 18.65 -2.98
CA GLY A 294 4.19 18.96 -2.12
C GLY A 294 5.49 18.42 -2.72
N LEU A 295 5.38 17.67 -3.82
CA LEU A 295 6.49 17.26 -4.66
C LEU A 295 6.85 18.47 -5.54
N PRO A 296 8.14 18.80 -5.67
CA PRO A 296 8.57 19.71 -6.72
C PRO A 296 8.00 19.22 -8.05
N VAL A 297 7.63 20.15 -8.93
CA VAL A 297 7.52 19.89 -10.38
C VAL A 297 8.69 18.96 -10.71
N PRO A 298 8.47 17.74 -11.22
CA PRO A 298 9.59 16.84 -11.46
C PRO A 298 10.25 17.30 -12.73
N LEU A 299 11.07 18.31 -12.55
CA LEU A 299 12.10 18.67 -13.46
C LEU A 299 12.87 17.40 -13.80
N THR A 300 13.16 17.26 -15.07
CA THR A 300 13.87 16.11 -15.62
C THR A 300 15.17 15.88 -14.85
N ASP A 301 15.65 14.63 -14.79
CA ASP A 301 16.97 14.33 -14.22
C ASP A 301 18.02 15.31 -14.80
N ASP A 302 17.89 15.68 -16.08
CA ASP A 302 18.77 16.65 -16.74
C ASP A 302 18.80 18.02 -16.06
N GLU A 303 17.66 18.60 -15.68
CA GLU A 303 17.62 19.91 -15.01
C GLU A 303 18.34 19.91 -13.67
N PHE A 304 18.27 18.80 -12.91
CA PHE A 304 19.07 18.64 -11.70
C PHE A 304 20.57 18.61 -12.02
N TRP A 305 20.97 17.80 -12.99
CA TRP A 305 22.39 17.62 -13.32
C TRP A 305 23.02 18.85 -13.96
N THR A 306 22.28 19.57 -14.81
CA THR A 306 22.78 20.79 -15.47
C THR A 306 22.66 22.04 -14.62
N ALA A 307 21.99 21.97 -13.46
CA ALA A 307 21.84 23.13 -12.58
C ALA A 307 23.18 23.71 -12.11
N ARG A 308 24.20 22.85 -11.93
CA ARG A 308 25.52 23.28 -11.45
C ARG A 308 26.67 22.50 -12.09
N PRO A 309 27.83 23.13 -12.32
CA PRO A 309 28.99 22.46 -12.90
C PRO A 309 29.47 21.23 -12.12
N GLU A 310 29.42 21.27 -10.79
CA GLU A 310 29.80 20.12 -9.96
C GLU A 310 28.85 18.92 -10.11
N LEU A 311 27.55 19.16 -10.30
CA LEU A 311 26.55 18.11 -10.50
C LEU A 311 26.73 17.48 -11.89
N ASP A 312 26.88 18.30 -12.92
CA ASP A 312 27.12 17.82 -14.28
C ASP A 312 28.43 17.03 -14.36
N ARG A 313 29.48 17.47 -13.65
CA ARG A 313 30.75 16.75 -13.58
C ARG A 313 30.60 15.38 -12.91
N ILE A 314 29.84 15.27 -11.82
CA ILE A 314 29.53 13.98 -11.18
C ILE A 314 28.78 13.06 -12.15
N ARG A 315 27.76 13.58 -12.85
CA ARG A 315 27.02 12.82 -13.88
C ARG A 315 27.94 12.32 -14.98
N THR A 316 28.77 13.19 -15.52
CA THR A 316 29.66 12.89 -16.64
C THR A 316 30.72 11.88 -16.22
N PHE A 317 31.30 12.03 -15.03
CA PHE A 317 32.26 11.07 -14.47
C PHE A 317 31.62 9.68 -14.27
N ALA A 318 30.41 9.63 -13.72
CA ALA A 318 29.66 8.38 -13.55
C ALA A 318 29.38 7.69 -14.90
N ARG A 319 28.88 8.43 -15.89
CA ARG A 319 28.57 7.90 -17.23
C ARG A 319 29.81 7.47 -18.01
N ALA A 320 30.92 8.20 -17.90
CA ALA A 320 32.21 7.82 -18.48
C ALA A 320 32.68 6.44 -17.93
N ARG A 321 32.33 6.14 -16.68
CA ARG A 321 32.61 4.85 -16.02
C ARG A 321 31.47 3.81 -16.11
N ARG A 322 30.39 4.10 -16.83
CA ARG A 322 29.20 3.22 -16.96
C ARG A 322 28.53 2.88 -15.64
N VAL A 323 28.49 3.84 -14.72
CA VAL A 323 27.80 3.71 -13.43
C VAL A 323 26.69 4.76 -13.33
N SER A 324 25.63 4.45 -12.60
CA SER A 324 24.50 5.37 -12.44
C SER A 324 24.93 6.68 -11.75
N PRO A 325 24.63 7.85 -12.37
CA PRO A 325 24.87 9.15 -11.78
C PRO A 325 24.27 9.31 -10.38
N TRP A 326 23.04 8.83 -10.16
CA TRP A 326 22.35 8.96 -8.88
C TRP A 326 23.00 8.14 -7.77
N ALA A 327 23.46 6.92 -8.08
CA ALA A 327 24.19 6.09 -7.13
C ALA A 327 25.51 6.76 -6.71
N VAL A 328 26.27 7.27 -7.68
CA VAL A 328 27.53 8.00 -7.43
C VAL A 328 27.27 9.26 -6.59
N PHE A 329 26.24 10.04 -6.95
CA PHE A 329 25.88 11.26 -6.22
C PHE A 329 25.50 11.00 -4.76
N GLY A 330 24.74 9.95 -4.46
CA GLY A 330 24.43 9.60 -3.08
C GLY A 330 25.69 9.31 -2.25
N VAL A 331 26.64 8.55 -2.82
CA VAL A 331 27.92 8.28 -2.17
C VAL A 331 28.73 9.56 -1.98
N VAL A 332 28.82 10.41 -3.02
CA VAL A 332 29.46 11.72 -2.98
C VAL A 332 28.92 12.57 -1.83
N LEU A 333 27.60 12.71 -1.69
CA LEU A 333 27.02 13.51 -0.61
C LEU A 333 27.40 12.98 0.77
N THR A 334 27.43 11.65 0.93
CA THR A 334 27.78 11.02 2.20
C THR A 334 29.25 11.26 2.57
N ARG A 335 30.15 11.24 1.57
CA ARG A 335 31.57 11.55 1.73
C ARG A 335 31.82 13.04 2.01
N VAL A 336 31.16 13.92 1.29
CA VAL A 336 31.17 15.38 1.53
C VAL A 336 30.78 15.70 2.97
N VAL A 337 29.70 15.09 3.47
CA VAL A 337 29.28 15.22 4.87
C VAL A 337 30.31 14.62 5.82
N GLY A 338 30.93 13.50 5.46
CA GLY A 338 31.99 12.85 6.22
C GLY A 338 33.22 13.73 6.46
N GLU A 339 33.59 14.57 5.50
CA GLU A 339 34.74 15.49 5.60
C GLU A 339 34.43 16.78 6.38
N VAL A 340 33.18 16.95 6.85
CA VAL A 340 32.77 18.11 7.66
C VAL A 340 32.88 17.80 9.15
N PRO A 341 33.51 18.66 9.97
CA PRO A 341 33.67 18.46 11.41
C PRO A 341 32.34 18.15 12.13
N SER A 342 32.40 17.31 13.17
CA SER A 342 31.22 16.80 13.89
C SER A 342 30.41 17.89 14.61
N TYR A 343 31.06 18.99 15.02
CA TYR A 343 30.40 20.15 15.65
C TYR A 343 29.55 20.99 14.67
N VAL A 344 29.67 20.76 13.36
CA VAL A 344 28.82 21.41 12.35
C VAL A 344 27.49 20.67 12.26
N VAL A 345 26.38 21.39 12.46
CA VAL A 345 25.06 20.81 12.67
C VAL A 345 23.97 21.50 11.85
N VAL A 346 22.86 20.79 11.67
CA VAL A 346 21.57 21.37 11.30
C VAL A 346 21.06 22.21 12.48
N PRO A 347 20.62 23.47 12.27
CA PRO A 347 20.09 24.30 13.34
C PRO A 347 18.85 23.68 14.02
N PRO A 348 18.56 24.04 15.28
CA PRO A 348 17.43 23.52 16.06
C PRO A 348 16.08 24.08 15.58
N LEU A 349 15.70 23.83 14.32
CA LEU A 349 14.43 24.30 13.76
C LEU A 349 13.22 23.63 14.40
N VAL A 350 13.39 22.37 14.85
CA VAL A 350 12.41 21.64 15.66
C VAL A 350 13.16 20.89 16.75
N GLY A 351 12.91 21.24 18.01
CA GLY A 351 13.58 20.61 19.15
C GLY A 351 15.03 21.07 19.31
N LYS A 352 15.98 20.14 19.18
CA LYS A 352 17.43 20.38 19.36
C LYS A 352 18.17 20.34 18.02
N ALA A 353 19.42 20.79 18.01
CA ALA A 353 20.30 20.67 16.85
C ALA A 353 20.47 19.21 16.45
N VAL A 354 20.64 18.96 15.15
CA VAL A 354 20.74 17.61 14.58
C VAL A 354 22.03 17.49 13.78
N SER A 355 22.70 16.35 13.85
CA SER A 355 23.90 16.10 13.06
C SER A 355 23.61 16.07 11.54
N LEU A 356 24.59 16.47 10.72
CA LEU A 356 24.54 16.32 9.26
C LEU A 356 24.60 14.86 8.77
N ASN A 357 24.83 13.89 9.67
CA ASN A 357 24.95 12.45 9.34
C ASN A 357 23.89 11.99 8.32
N LEU A 358 24.32 11.27 7.29
CA LEU A 358 23.51 10.93 6.11
C LEU A 358 23.59 9.44 5.79
N PHE A 359 22.44 8.81 5.53
CA PHE A 359 22.37 7.40 5.11
C PHE A 359 21.84 7.30 3.68
N VAL A 360 22.50 6.48 2.87
CA VAL A 360 22.19 6.27 1.46
C VAL A 360 22.02 4.78 1.19
N GLY A 361 20.93 4.44 0.51
CA GLY A 361 20.64 3.10 0.02
C GLY A 361 20.85 3.01 -1.48
N LEU A 362 21.79 2.20 -1.96
CA LEU A 362 22.04 1.96 -3.37
C LEU A 362 21.15 0.81 -3.87
N VAL A 363 20.10 1.14 -4.61
CA VAL A 363 19.02 0.22 -4.99
C VAL A 363 19.24 -0.36 -6.37
N GLY A 364 19.30 -1.68 -6.44
CA GLY A 364 19.52 -2.43 -7.68
C GLY A 364 19.61 -3.93 -7.43
N GLU A 365 19.43 -4.73 -8.47
CA GLU A 365 19.62 -6.18 -8.39
C GLU A 365 21.09 -6.54 -8.09
N SER A 366 21.36 -7.82 -7.83
CA SER A 366 22.74 -8.29 -7.72
C SER A 366 23.49 -8.01 -9.03
N GLY A 367 24.74 -7.53 -8.92
CA GLY A 367 25.55 -7.12 -10.09
C GLY A 367 25.20 -5.75 -10.70
N ALA A 368 24.22 -5.01 -10.16
CA ALA A 368 23.76 -3.74 -10.74
C ALA A 368 24.69 -2.53 -10.47
N GLY A 369 25.97 -2.73 -10.13
CA GLY A 369 26.96 -1.66 -9.99
C GLY A 369 26.96 -0.89 -8.65
N LYS A 370 26.51 -1.50 -7.55
CA LYS A 370 26.52 -0.87 -6.20
C LYS A 370 27.93 -0.52 -5.73
N ASP A 371 28.82 -1.51 -5.71
CA ASP A 371 30.22 -1.31 -5.29
C ASP A 371 30.98 -0.44 -6.30
N SER A 372 30.65 -0.56 -7.59
CA SER A 372 31.19 0.32 -8.63
C SER A 372 30.82 1.78 -8.39
N ALA A 373 29.61 2.07 -7.91
CA ALA A 373 29.22 3.44 -7.56
C ALA A 373 30.01 4.01 -6.39
N VAL A 374 30.37 3.16 -5.42
CA VAL A 374 31.28 3.57 -4.34
C VAL A 374 32.64 3.93 -4.90
N GLY A 375 33.30 3.03 -5.62
CA GLY A 375 34.64 3.29 -6.18
C GLY A 375 34.67 4.47 -7.16
N VAL A 376 33.63 4.65 -7.99
CA VAL A 376 33.54 5.80 -8.90
C VAL A 376 33.37 7.11 -8.13
N ALA A 377 32.62 7.14 -7.03
CA ALA A 377 32.53 8.31 -6.18
C ALA A 377 33.85 8.64 -5.46
N GLU A 378 34.65 7.61 -5.15
CA GLU A 378 36.00 7.77 -4.60
C GLU A 378 36.94 8.48 -5.58
N ASP A 379 36.89 8.09 -6.85
CA ASP A 379 37.70 8.69 -7.91
C ASP A 379 37.18 10.06 -8.37
N ALA A 380 35.87 10.30 -8.27
CA ALA A 380 35.23 11.49 -8.81
C ALA A 380 35.53 12.78 -8.03
N ILE A 381 35.91 12.68 -6.76
CA ILE A 381 36.16 13.83 -5.88
C ILE A 381 37.51 13.67 -5.18
N GLU A 382 38.33 14.71 -5.26
CA GLU A 382 39.58 14.76 -4.51
C GLU A 382 39.28 14.88 -3.01
N GLU A 383 39.53 13.80 -2.27
CA GLU A 383 39.48 13.83 -0.82
C GLU A 383 40.82 14.22 -0.23
N HIS A 384 40.75 14.98 0.86
CA HIS A 384 41.92 15.43 1.60
C HIS A 384 42.11 14.69 2.93
N GLY A 385 41.22 13.74 3.23
CA GLY A 385 41.35 12.72 4.26
C GLY A 385 40.84 13.14 5.64
N SER A 386 39.79 12.46 6.10
CA SER A 386 39.49 12.23 7.53
C SER A 386 38.46 11.11 7.80
N VAL A 387 37.89 10.50 6.76
CA VAL A 387 36.79 9.53 6.87
C VAL A 387 37.30 8.10 6.94
N THR A 388 37.06 7.44 8.07
CA THR A 388 37.37 6.01 8.24
C THR A 388 36.23 5.14 7.72
N VAL A 389 36.48 4.28 6.74
CA VAL A 389 35.47 3.37 6.19
C VAL A 389 35.45 2.06 6.98
N LEU A 390 34.30 1.67 7.51
CA LEU A 390 34.12 0.44 8.31
C LEU A 390 32.91 -0.38 7.86
N ASN A 391 32.97 -1.69 8.04
CA ASN A 391 31.77 -2.53 7.94
C ASN A 391 30.82 -2.27 9.12
N ILE A 392 29.52 -2.36 8.88
CA ILE A 392 28.54 -2.26 9.96
C ILE A 392 28.58 -3.49 10.87
N GLY A 393 28.43 -3.28 12.18
CA GLY A 393 28.35 -4.33 13.19
C GLY A 393 27.05 -4.28 14.00
N SER A 394 27.10 -4.73 15.26
CA SER A 394 26.00 -4.56 16.22
C SER A 394 25.84 -3.08 16.63
N GLY A 395 24.78 -2.74 17.38
CA GLY A 395 24.62 -1.39 17.92
C GLY A 395 25.79 -0.96 18.81
N GLU A 396 26.40 -1.89 19.56
CA GLU A 396 27.61 -1.61 20.36
C GLU A 396 28.84 -1.35 19.49
N ALA A 397 28.95 -2.07 18.37
CA ALA A 397 30.06 -1.90 17.43
C ALA A 397 30.07 -0.49 16.82
N ILE A 398 28.90 0.17 16.70
CA ILE A 398 28.82 1.57 16.26
C ILE A 398 29.55 2.49 17.25
N ALA A 399 29.37 2.31 18.56
CA ALA A 399 30.09 3.13 19.55
C ALA A 399 31.60 2.87 19.52
N HIS A 400 32.00 1.60 19.39
CA HIS A 400 33.40 1.19 19.23
C HIS A 400 34.09 1.80 18.01
N ALA A 401 33.34 2.21 16.99
CA ALA A 401 33.89 2.86 15.80
C ALA A 401 34.41 4.28 16.08
N PHE A 402 34.01 4.90 17.19
CA PHE A 402 34.40 6.27 17.55
C PHE A 402 35.25 6.36 18.81
N VAL A 403 35.14 5.38 19.70
CA VAL A 403 35.89 5.35 20.95
C VAL A 403 36.45 3.96 21.22
N GLU A 404 37.58 3.91 21.91
CA GLU A 404 38.14 2.69 22.47
C GLU A 404 38.35 2.80 23.97
N ARG A 405 38.51 1.62 24.59
CA ARG A 405 38.85 1.52 26.00
C ARG A 405 40.36 1.46 26.14
N ASP A 406 40.93 2.37 26.92
CA ASP A 406 42.32 2.31 27.37
C ASP A 406 42.36 2.27 28.90
N GLY A 407 42.48 1.05 29.43
CA GLY A 407 42.34 0.77 30.87
C GLY A 407 40.99 1.23 31.42
N ASP A 408 41.01 2.17 32.37
CA ASP A 408 39.81 2.75 32.97
C ASP A 408 39.24 3.96 32.20
N LYS A 409 39.96 4.45 31.19
CA LYS A 409 39.56 5.60 30.39
C LYS A 409 38.95 5.15 29.07
N VAL A 410 38.01 5.96 28.57
CA VAL A 410 37.49 5.85 27.20
C VAL A 410 38.14 6.97 26.41
N ARG A 411 38.80 6.62 25.30
CA ARG A 411 39.49 7.56 24.43
C ARG A 411 38.82 7.60 23.06
N PRO A 412 38.63 8.78 22.46
CA PRO A 412 38.17 8.86 21.09
C PRO A 412 39.25 8.33 20.14
N HIS A 413 38.83 7.71 19.05
CA HIS A 413 39.74 7.43 17.94
C HIS A 413 40.25 8.74 17.33
N GLY A 414 41.43 8.68 16.70
CA GLY A 414 42.04 9.85 16.06
C GLY A 414 41.18 10.46 14.94
N THR A 415 40.27 9.68 14.36
CA THR A 415 39.29 10.14 13.36
C THR A 415 37.88 10.17 13.98
N GLY A 416 37.30 11.37 14.10
CA GLY A 416 35.91 11.54 14.54
C GLY A 416 34.86 11.27 13.46
N SER A 417 35.26 10.84 12.26
CA SER A 417 34.39 10.62 11.11
C SER A 417 34.46 9.19 10.59
N VAL A 418 33.31 8.52 10.49
CA VAL A 418 33.20 7.13 10.06
C VAL A 418 32.14 6.98 8.98
N LEU A 419 32.49 6.32 7.88
CA LEU A 419 31.57 5.89 6.84
C LEU A 419 31.32 4.39 6.96
N PHE A 420 30.14 4.00 7.43
CA PHE A 420 29.75 2.60 7.46
C PHE A 420 29.33 2.13 6.07
N GLN A 421 29.84 0.99 5.62
CA GLN A 421 29.47 0.38 4.36
C GLN A 421 28.89 -1.02 4.56
N VAL A 422 27.86 -1.32 3.79
CA VAL A 422 27.23 -2.63 3.71
C VAL A 422 26.98 -2.95 2.24
N GLY A 423 27.77 -3.86 1.67
CA GLY A 423 27.63 -4.22 0.25
C GLY A 423 26.29 -4.85 -0.08
N GLU A 424 25.72 -5.63 0.85
CA GLU A 424 24.40 -6.26 0.67
C GLU A 424 23.52 -6.17 1.92
N ILE A 425 22.23 -5.87 1.68
CA ILE A 425 21.24 -5.71 2.73
C ILE A 425 20.99 -6.98 3.57
N ASP A 426 21.39 -8.16 3.08
CA ASP A 426 21.27 -9.41 3.83
C ASP A 426 22.22 -9.45 5.04
N THR A 427 23.43 -8.88 4.92
CA THR A 427 24.33 -8.73 6.06
C THR A 427 23.65 -7.87 7.14
N PHE A 428 23.04 -6.76 6.72
CA PHE A 428 22.27 -5.90 7.61
C PHE A 428 21.09 -6.66 8.24
N ALA A 429 20.34 -7.43 7.45
CA ALA A 429 19.22 -8.23 7.93
C ALA A 429 19.64 -9.27 8.97
N SER A 430 20.78 -9.93 8.75
CA SER A 430 21.33 -10.92 9.67
C SER A 430 21.71 -10.32 11.04
N LEU A 431 22.07 -9.03 11.08
CA LEU A 431 22.42 -8.32 12.31
C LEU A 431 21.19 -7.85 13.07
N THR A 432 20.12 -7.45 12.37
CA THR A 432 18.87 -6.95 12.98
C THR A 432 17.93 -8.07 13.43
N GLN A 433 17.96 -9.25 12.79
CA GLN A 433 17.10 -10.38 13.16
C GLN A 433 17.59 -11.16 14.39
N ARG A 434 18.78 -10.85 14.92
CA ARG A 434 19.27 -11.48 16.16
C ARG A 434 18.38 -11.11 17.33
N LYS A 435 18.09 -12.09 18.20
CA LYS A 435 17.33 -11.85 19.42
C LYS A 435 18.06 -10.82 20.28
N GLY A 436 17.41 -9.69 20.58
CA GLY A 436 18.01 -8.59 21.33
C GLY A 436 18.90 -7.65 20.51
N ALA A 437 18.81 -7.67 19.17
CA ALA A 437 19.57 -6.76 18.31
C ALA A 437 19.26 -5.28 18.61
N THR A 438 20.32 -4.49 18.76
CA THR A 438 20.24 -3.07 19.10
C THR A 438 20.61 -2.14 17.95
N LEU A 439 20.84 -2.70 16.76
CA LEU A 439 21.36 -1.96 15.60
C LEU A 439 20.40 -0.86 15.12
N MET A 440 19.12 -1.17 14.87
CA MET A 440 18.15 -0.18 14.36
C MET A 440 17.95 1.01 15.31
N PRO A 441 17.77 0.82 16.63
CA PRO A 441 17.74 1.93 17.59
C PRO A 441 19.01 2.78 17.58
N GLU A 442 20.20 2.19 17.59
CA GLU A 442 21.46 2.96 17.58
C GLU A 442 21.67 3.70 16.27
N LEU A 443 21.27 3.14 15.12
CA LEU A 443 21.31 3.85 13.84
C LEU A 443 20.42 5.10 13.84
N ARG A 444 19.25 5.05 14.48
CA ARG A 444 18.38 6.23 14.61
C ARG A 444 19.02 7.32 15.46
N LYS A 445 19.68 6.95 16.56
CA LYS A 445 20.47 7.88 17.38
C LYS A 445 21.64 8.47 16.59
N MET A 446 22.37 7.61 15.87
CA MET A 446 23.48 7.98 14.99
C MET A 446 23.05 8.98 13.92
N TYR A 447 21.91 8.75 13.26
CA TYR A 447 21.35 9.67 12.28
C TYR A 447 21.09 11.06 12.87
N MET A 448 20.62 11.11 14.11
CA MET A 448 20.30 12.37 14.80
C MET A 448 21.55 13.04 15.42
N GLY A 449 22.66 12.32 15.59
CA GLY A 449 23.84 12.79 16.31
C GLY A 449 23.72 12.69 17.82
N GLU A 450 22.88 11.78 18.31
CA GLU A 450 22.65 11.58 19.75
C GLU A 450 23.76 10.76 20.40
N ARG A 451 23.72 10.67 21.73
CA ARG A 451 24.63 9.83 22.51
C ARG A 451 24.53 8.37 22.05
N LEU A 452 25.68 7.77 21.73
CA LEU A 452 25.78 6.35 21.38
C LEU A 452 26.31 5.53 22.56
N GLY A 453 26.05 4.23 22.49
CA GLY A 453 26.52 3.26 23.47
C GLY A 453 25.50 2.99 24.58
N PHE A 454 25.74 1.88 25.29
CA PHE A 454 24.82 1.35 26.29
C PHE A 454 25.35 1.55 27.70
N HIS A 455 24.42 1.74 28.64
CA HIS A 455 24.75 1.84 30.05
C HIS A 455 24.81 0.45 30.70
N TYR A 456 26.00 -0.13 30.77
CA TYR A 456 26.24 -1.38 31.48
C TYR A 456 26.46 -1.19 32.98
N VAL A 457 26.05 -2.14 33.83
CA VAL A 457 26.40 -2.09 35.27
C VAL A 457 27.92 -2.09 35.44
N ASP A 458 28.59 -3.00 34.72
CA ASP A 458 30.03 -3.06 34.61
C ASP A 458 30.58 -1.85 33.85
N LYS A 459 31.39 -1.03 34.53
CA LYS A 459 31.98 0.18 33.96
C LYS A 459 32.96 -0.14 32.83
N THR A 460 33.58 -1.32 32.83
CA THR A 460 34.59 -1.71 31.82
C THR A 460 34.00 -1.90 30.43
N LYS A 461 32.69 -2.21 30.36
CA LYS A 461 31.95 -2.44 29.11
C LYS A 461 31.29 -1.18 28.53
N ARG A 462 31.37 -0.05 29.23
CA ARG A 462 30.76 1.20 28.79
C ARG A 462 31.65 1.92 27.78
N LEU A 463 31.07 2.28 26.64
CA LEU A 463 31.68 3.11 25.60
C LEU A 463 30.73 4.24 25.22
N PRO A 464 30.58 5.26 26.09
CA PRO A 464 29.74 6.41 25.78
C PRO A 464 30.40 7.25 24.70
N VAL A 465 29.66 7.53 23.62
CA VAL A 465 30.02 8.57 22.65
C VAL A 465 29.07 9.74 22.85
N GLU A 466 29.60 10.93 23.09
CA GLU A 466 28.79 12.12 23.36
C GLU A 466 28.07 12.64 22.11
N PRO A 467 26.92 13.32 22.25
CA PRO A 467 26.24 13.94 21.12
C PRO A 467 27.16 14.91 20.38
N HIS A 468 27.08 14.90 19.04
CA HIS A 468 27.84 15.81 18.16
C HIS A 468 29.36 15.79 18.30
N THR A 469 29.96 14.79 18.96
CA THR A 469 31.42 14.59 18.96
C THR A 469 31.89 13.68 17.82
N TYR A 470 30.95 13.12 17.04
CA TYR A 470 31.22 12.23 15.92
C TYR A 470 30.44 12.62 14.65
N ARG A 471 31.01 12.25 13.50
CA ARG A 471 30.45 12.35 12.16
C ARG A 471 30.27 10.93 11.62
N ALA A 472 29.12 10.64 11.04
CA ALA A 472 28.81 9.30 10.54
C ALA A 472 28.07 9.35 9.20
N GLY A 473 28.42 8.43 8.31
CA GLY A 473 27.66 8.09 7.11
C GLY A 473 27.31 6.60 7.08
N LEU A 474 26.29 6.22 6.31
CA LEU A 474 25.98 4.83 6.04
C LEU A 474 25.63 4.63 4.56
N ILE A 475 26.34 3.74 3.88
CA ILE A 475 26.01 3.29 2.53
C ILE A 475 25.56 1.84 2.61
N ALA A 476 24.33 1.56 2.17
CA ALA A 476 23.77 0.22 2.14
C ALA A 476 23.39 -0.20 0.72
N GLY A 477 23.91 -1.33 0.25
CA GLY A 477 23.50 -1.96 -1.00
C GLY A 477 22.17 -2.69 -0.83
N ILE A 478 21.12 -2.19 -1.47
CA ILE A 478 19.75 -2.68 -1.28
C ILE A 478 19.26 -3.44 -2.51
N GLN A 479 19.02 -4.72 -2.35
CA GLN A 479 18.32 -5.53 -3.35
C GLN A 479 16.80 -5.31 -3.18
N PRO A 480 16.05 -4.90 -4.23
CA PRO A 480 14.64 -4.53 -4.09
C PRO A 480 13.79 -5.61 -3.40
N THR A 481 14.03 -6.87 -3.77
CA THR A 481 13.28 -8.00 -3.22
C THR A 481 13.66 -8.38 -1.79
N ARG A 482 14.77 -7.87 -1.23
CA ARG A 482 15.27 -8.17 0.13
C ARG A 482 15.20 -6.97 1.09
N ALA A 483 14.70 -5.83 0.63
CA ALA A 483 14.61 -4.59 1.41
C ALA A 483 13.59 -4.60 2.57
N GLY A 484 12.88 -5.71 2.78
CA GLY A 484 11.87 -5.86 3.83
C GLY A 484 12.39 -5.47 5.21
N VAL A 485 13.65 -5.80 5.52
CA VAL A 485 14.26 -5.48 6.83
C VAL A 485 14.33 -3.98 7.16
N LEU A 486 14.44 -3.13 6.15
CA LEU A 486 14.38 -1.68 6.35
C LEU A 486 12.92 -1.22 6.41
N LEU A 487 12.09 -1.66 5.46
CA LEU A 487 10.72 -1.20 5.27
C LEU A 487 9.74 -1.66 6.35
N GLU A 488 9.98 -2.82 6.98
CA GLU A 488 9.15 -3.35 8.07
C GLU A 488 9.31 -2.55 9.37
N ASP A 489 10.42 -1.82 9.55
CA ASP A 489 10.65 -0.90 10.67
C ASP A 489 10.16 0.54 10.38
N ALA A 490 9.08 0.65 9.59
CA ALA A 490 8.46 1.94 9.26
C ALA A 490 7.92 2.66 10.50
N ASP A 491 7.38 1.92 11.48
CA ASP A 491 6.91 2.46 12.77
C ASP A 491 8.06 3.09 13.58
N GLY A 492 9.28 2.56 13.45
CA GLY A 492 10.49 3.13 14.03
C GLY A 492 11.06 4.32 13.24
N GLY A 493 10.56 4.56 12.03
CA GLY A 493 10.96 5.66 11.16
C GLY A 493 12.28 5.42 10.42
N THR A 494 12.78 4.18 10.33
CA THR A 494 14.09 3.89 9.73
C THR A 494 14.10 4.08 8.21
N PRO A 495 13.08 3.64 7.42
CA PRO A 495 13.01 3.91 5.98
C PRO A 495 13.13 5.38 5.59
N GLN A 496 12.54 6.26 6.41
CA GLN A 496 12.49 7.71 6.20
C GLN A 496 13.85 8.39 6.47
N ARG A 497 14.82 7.64 7.03
CA ARG A 497 16.19 8.10 7.29
C ARG A 497 17.20 7.62 6.24
N PHE A 498 16.75 6.98 5.17
CA PHE A 498 17.58 6.61 4.02
C PHE A 498 17.20 7.44 2.80
N LEU A 499 18.23 7.87 2.06
CA LEU A 499 18.08 8.37 0.70
C LEU A 499 18.25 7.21 -0.29
N TRP A 500 17.22 6.91 -1.07
CA TRP A 500 17.15 5.70 -1.92
C TRP A 500 17.61 6.00 -3.34
N MET A 501 18.86 5.73 -3.66
CA MET A 501 19.44 6.06 -4.96
C MET A 501 19.45 4.84 -5.89
N PRO A 502 18.88 4.93 -7.11
CA PRO A 502 18.88 3.83 -8.05
C PRO A 502 20.27 3.62 -8.64
N THR A 503 20.64 2.36 -8.88
CA THR A 503 21.87 2.02 -9.62
C THR A 503 21.65 1.87 -11.13
N ALA A 504 20.41 2.06 -11.60
CA ALA A 504 20.09 2.14 -13.02
C ALA A 504 20.24 3.58 -13.55
N ASP A 505 20.61 3.71 -14.82
CA ASP A 505 20.61 4.97 -15.59
C ASP A 505 19.96 4.68 -16.97
N PRO A 506 18.62 4.82 -17.09
CA PRO A 506 17.91 4.55 -18.35
C PRO A 506 18.34 5.48 -19.49
N ASP A 507 18.90 6.64 -19.17
CA ASP A 507 19.34 7.67 -20.13
C ASP A 507 20.87 7.65 -20.31
N ALA A 508 21.53 6.54 -19.94
CA ALA A 508 22.96 6.36 -20.16
C ALA A 508 23.27 6.45 -21.68
N PRO A 509 24.23 7.28 -22.10
CA PRO A 509 24.53 7.46 -23.52
C PRO A 509 25.17 6.19 -24.12
N ASP A 510 24.88 5.87 -25.38
CA ASP A 510 25.52 4.72 -26.06
C ASP A 510 27.02 4.89 -26.22
N GLU A 511 27.48 6.11 -26.53
CA GLU A 511 28.89 6.48 -26.53
C GLU A 511 29.33 6.94 -25.14
N ARG A 512 30.52 6.53 -24.70
CA ARG A 512 31.05 6.99 -23.40
C ARG A 512 31.49 8.45 -23.54
N PRO A 513 31.03 9.35 -22.67
CA PRO A 513 31.61 10.68 -22.63
C PRO A 513 33.07 10.61 -22.17
N ASP A 514 33.85 11.63 -22.52
CA ASP A 514 35.21 11.78 -22.01
C ASP A 514 35.20 11.83 -20.49
N LEU A 515 36.17 11.16 -19.88
CA LEU A 515 36.32 11.16 -18.43
C LEU A 515 36.81 12.55 -17.99
N PRO A 516 36.02 13.34 -17.23
CA PRO A 516 36.48 14.61 -16.71
C PRO A 516 37.49 14.39 -15.59
N ASP A 517 38.35 15.37 -15.27
CA ASP A 517 39.21 15.24 -14.09
C ASP A 517 38.35 15.13 -12.81
N ARG A 518 38.93 14.61 -11.75
CA ARG A 518 38.31 14.62 -10.42
C ARG A 518 37.94 16.05 -10.00
N LEU A 519 36.83 16.19 -9.28
CA LEU A 519 36.41 17.46 -8.69
C LEU A 519 37.37 17.81 -7.54
N ALA A 520 38.17 18.87 -7.71
CA ALA A 520 39.08 19.37 -6.69
C ALA A 520 38.31 20.09 -5.56
N TRP A 521 37.67 19.34 -4.66
CA TRP A 521 36.80 19.85 -3.60
C TRP A 521 37.49 19.86 -2.22
N ARG A 522 37.19 20.87 -1.40
CA ARG A 522 37.58 20.96 0.01
C ARG A 522 36.39 21.44 0.83
N PRO A 523 36.22 20.98 2.08
CA PRO A 523 35.19 21.52 2.95
C PRO A 523 35.42 23.03 3.16
N PRO A 524 34.36 23.84 3.26
CA PRO A 524 34.51 25.25 3.60
C PRO A 524 35.06 25.41 5.02
N SER A 525 35.69 26.56 5.29
CA SER A 525 36.14 26.89 6.64
C SER A 525 34.96 27.19 7.56
N PHE A 526 34.91 26.53 8.71
CA PHE A 526 33.93 26.81 9.76
C PHE A 526 34.63 27.63 10.84
N ASN A 527 34.41 28.95 10.82
CA ASN A 527 34.96 29.85 11.83
C ASN A 527 34.18 29.68 13.15
N SER A 528 34.58 28.71 13.98
CA SER A 528 34.15 28.69 15.38
C SER A 528 35.21 29.33 16.27
N ALA A 529 34.81 30.31 17.08
CA ALA A 529 35.68 30.91 18.09
C ALA A 529 35.93 29.95 19.28
N ASP A 530 35.07 28.93 19.44
CA ASP A 530 35.14 27.91 20.48
C ASP A 530 34.86 26.50 19.88
N PRO A 531 35.83 25.58 19.90
CA PRO A 531 35.63 24.19 19.46
C PRO A 531 34.53 23.42 20.23
N ALA A 532 34.12 23.90 21.42
CA ALA A 532 33.03 23.33 22.20
C ALA A 532 31.63 23.81 21.74
N GLN A 533 31.56 24.86 20.91
CA GLN A 533 30.31 25.40 20.40
C GLN A 533 29.93 24.74 19.07
N LEU A 534 28.65 24.38 18.93
CA LEU A 534 28.11 23.87 17.67
C LEU A 534 28.06 25.00 16.63
N TYR A 535 28.51 24.69 15.41
CA TYR A 535 28.36 25.56 14.26
C TYR A 535 27.05 25.20 13.55
N GLU A 536 26.04 26.07 13.66
CA GLU A 536 24.76 25.88 12.98
C GLU A 536 24.85 26.35 11.52
N MET A 537 24.59 25.45 10.58
CA MET A 537 24.54 25.82 9.17
C MET A 537 23.41 26.80 8.87
N GLY A 538 23.65 27.74 7.95
CA GLY A 538 22.64 28.70 7.51
C GLY A 538 21.50 28.01 6.76
N VAL A 539 20.27 28.37 7.10
CA VAL A 539 19.04 27.89 6.45
C VAL A 539 18.18 29.11 6.06
N PRO A 540 17.68 29.19 4.82
CA PRO A 540 16.85 30.31 4.38
C PRO A 540 15.55 30.46 5.18
N ASP A 541 15.08 31.70 5.33
CA ASP A 541 13.88 32.00 6.12
C ASP A 541 12.61 31.35 5.55
N GLU A 542 12.50 31.24 4.23
CA GLU A 542 11.40 30.56 3.57
C GLU A 542 11.35 29.06 3.92
N VAL A 543 12.53 28.42 4.04
CA VAL A 543 12.63 27.00 4.44
C VAL A 543 12.28 26.84 5.92
N ARG A 544 12.76 27.75 6.78
CA ARG A 544 12.42 27.79 8.21
C ARG A 544 10.91 27.88 8.41
N LYS A 545 10.23 28.78 7.67
CA LYS A 545 8.77 28.96 7.72
C LYS A 545 8.02 27.70 7.28
N VAL A 546 8.49 27.00 6.25
CA VAL A 546 7.88 25.73 5.79
C VAL A 546 7.96 24.67 6.89
N ILE A 547 9.12 24.52 7.53
CA ILE A 547 9.34 23.54 8.60
C ILE A 547 8.51 23.88 9.84
N ASP A 548 8.50 25.15 10.25
CA ASP A 548 7.71 25.63 11.38
C ASP A 548 6.21 25.38 11.18
N ARG A 549 5.67 25.76 10.00
CA ARG A 549 4.28 25.53 9.65
C ARG A 549 3.91 24.04 9.71
N ALA A 550 4.72 23.18 9.11
CA ALA A 550 4.48 21.74 9.12
C ALA A 550 4.47 21.17 10.55
N ARG A 551 5.39 21.66 11.40
CA ARG A 551 5.43 21.26 12.81
C ARG A 551 4.22 21.77 13.60
N LEU A 552 3.81 23.01 13.37
CA LEU A 552 2.63 23.61 14.01
C LEU A 552 1.35 22.85 13.65
N GLU A 553 1.18 22.46 12.38
CA GLU A 553 0.06 21.64 11.92
C GLU A 553 0.05 20.26 12.59
N GLN A 554 1.21 19.62 12.74
CA GLN A 554 1.35 18.36 13.47
C GLN A 554 0.94 18.51 14.95
N LEU A 555 1.39 19.58 15.62
CA LEU A 555 1.06 19.85 17.03
C LEU A 555 -0.45 20.08 17.22
N LYS A 556 -1.10 20.81 16.30
CA LYS A 556 -2.53 21.11 16.38
C LYS A 556 -3.43 19.91 16.09
N THR A 557 -3.01 19.02 15.19
CA THR A 557 -3.85 17.91 14.72
C THR A 557 -3.60 16.60 15.45
N GLY A 558 -2.47 16.47 16.16
CA GLY A 558 -2.02 15.22 16.78
C GLY A 558 -1.71 14.11 15.77
N ARG A 559 -1.71 14.41 14.46
CA ARG A 559 -1.41 13.47 13.39
C ARG A 559 0.05 13.63 13.00
N SER A 560 0.89 12.61 13.21
CA SER A 560 2.16 12.55 12.49
C SER A 560 1.88 12.25 11.02
N SER A 561 2.52 12.95 10.09
CA SER A 561 2.59 12.47 8.73
C SER A 561 3.27 11.09 8.73
N LEU A 562 2.90 10.21 7.80
CA LEU A 562 3.62 8.95 7.52
C LEU A 562 5.10 9.20 7.15
N ASP A 563 5.44 10.46 6.92
CA ASP A 563 6.69 10.96 6.41
C ASP A 563 7.35 11.99 7.35
N GLY A 564 7.23 11.78 8.67
CA GLY A 564 7.65 12.75 9.69
C GLY A 564 9.13 13.15 9.69
N HIS A 565 9.98 12.49 8.88
CA HIS A 565 11.40 12.82 8.72
C HIS A 565 11.76 13.31 7.30
N SER A 566 10.86 13.39 6.32
CA SER A 566 11.23 13.84 4.97
C SER A 566 11.69 15.29 4.92
N LEU A 567 11.05 16.18 5.67
CA LEU A 567 11.49 17.58 5.74
C LEU A 567 12.91 17.69 6.33
N LEU A 568 13.23 16.87 7.33
CA LEU A 568 14.59 16.82 7.88
C LEU A 568 15.58 16.21 6.88
N MET A 569 15.21 15.13 6.20
CA MET A 569 16.06 14.52 5.16
C MET A 569 16.31 15.51 4.02
N ARG A 570 15.27 16.16 3.50
CA ARG A 570 15.37 17.20 2.46
C ARG A 570 16.29 18.34 2.92
N LEU A 571 16.17 18.77 4.18
CA LEU A 571 17.05 19.81 4.72
C LEU A 571 18.50 19.33 4.78
N LYS A 572 18.76 18.10 5.23
CA LYS A 572 20.12 17.53 5.22
C LYS A 572 20.69 17.46 3.81
N VAL A 573 19.90 17.07 2.82
CA VAL A 573 20.33 17.05 1.41
C VAL A 573 20.61 18.46 0.89
N ALA A 574 19.78 19.46 1.21
CA ALA A 574 20.01 20.85 0.84
C ALA A 574 21.31 21.40 1.46
N LEU A 575 21.58 21.08 2.72
CA LEU A 575 22.82 21.44 3.40
C LEU A 575 24.03 20.70 2.80
N ALA A 576 23.90 19.42 2.44
CA ALA A 576 24.95 18.66 1.76
C ALA A 576 25.27 19.21 0.35
N LEU A 577 24.24 19.67 -0.39
CA LEU A 577 24.41 20.38 -1.67
C LEU A 577 25.12 21.72 -1.48
N ALA A 578 24.80 22.46 -0.41
CA ALA A 578 25.50 23.70 -0.08
C ALA A 578 26.98 23.44 0.23
N LEU A 579 27.29 22.38 0.99
CA LEU A 579 28.66 21.96 1.29
C LEU A 579 29.43 21.50 0.05
N LEU A 580 28.79 20.76 -0.84
CA LEU A 580 29.37 20.37 -2.13
C LEU A 580 29.72 21.63 -2.96
N ALA A 581 28.88 22.65 -2.91
CA ALA A 581 29.13 23.97 -3.48
C ALA A 581 30.06 24.87 -2.62
N ARG A 582 30.70 24.32 -1.58
CA ARG A 582 31.65 24.99 -0.66
C ARG A 582 31.05 26.18 0.11
N ARG A 583 29.77 26.08 0.46
CA ARG A 583 29.05 27.08 1.27
C ARG A 583 28.69 26.53 2.65
N THR A 584 28.62 27.43 3.63
CA THR A 584 28.19 27.11 5.01
C THR A 584 26.71 27.40 5.26
N ALA A 585 25.98 27.88 4.25
CA ALA A 585 24.56 28.17 4.29
C ALA A 585 23.87 27.66 3.01
N ALA A 586 22.73 27.00 3.18
CA ALA A 586 21.84 26.64 2.08
C ALA A 586 21.09 27.88 1.55
N THR A 587 20.69 27.79 0.29
CA THR A 587 19.87 28.76 -0.44
C THR A 587 18.51 28.15 -0.80
N GLY A 588 17.58 28.96 -1.29
CA GLY A 588 16.32 28.46 -1.85
C GLY A 588 16.53 27.48 -3.01
N GLU A 589 17.57 27.67 -3.81
CA GLU A 589 17.95 26.74 -4.89
C GLU A 589 18.41 25.38 -4.34
N ASP A 590 19.22 25.34 -3.26
CA ASP A 590 19.61 24.08 -2.63
C ASP A 590 18.39 23.32 -2.10
N TRP A 591 17.42 24.03 -1.52
CA TRP A 591 16.17 23.45 -1.05
C TRP A 591 15.32 22.89 -2.19
N TRP A 592 15.30 23.56 -3.32
CA TRP A 592 14.63 23.12 -4.54
C TRP A 592 15.31 21.89 -5.15
N LEU A 593 16.63 21.92 -5.35
CA LEU A 593 17.43 20.77 -5.82
C LEU A 593 17.28 19.56 -4.90
N ALA A 594 17.33 19.78 -3.58
CA ALA A 594 17.10 18.70 -2.62
C ALA A 594 15.70 18.09 -2.77
N GLY A 595 14.70 18.88 -3.16
CA GLY A 595 13.38 18.37 -3.51
C GLY A 595 13.42 17.35 -4.67
N LEU A 596 14.22 17.61 -5.70
CA LEU A 596 14.38 16.68 -6.84
C LEU A 596 15.06 15.38 -6.41
N VAL A 597 16.09 15.49 -5.57
CA VAL A 597 16.75 14.32 -4.97
C VAL A 597 15.76 13.50 -4.14
N MET A 598 14.89 14.14 -3.36
CA MET A 598 13.84 13.47 -2.59
C MET A 598 12.83 12.77 -3.50
N ALA A 599 12.40 13.41 -4.59
CA ALA A 599 11.48 12.81 -5.56
C ALA A 599 12.09 11.56 -6.22
N LYS A 600 13.38 11.60 -6.59
CA LYS A 600 14.11 10.42 -7.10
C LYS A 600 14.17 9.31 -6.05
N SER A 601 14.43 9.67 -4.80
CA SER A 601 14.45 8.74 -3.67
C SER A 601 13.09 8.07 -3.46
N ASP A 602 12.00 8.83 -3.45
CA ASP A 602 10.65 8.29 -3.29
C ASP A 602 10.23 7.40 -4.46
N HIS A 603 10.57 7.79 -5.69
CA HIS A 603 10.32 6.95 -6.87
C HIS A 603 11.05 5.60 -6.75
N THR A 604 12.32 5.64 -6.36
CA THR A 604 13.14 4.43 -6.18
C THR A 604 12.58 3.54 -5.08
N ARG A 605 12.20 4.13 -3.93
CA ARG A 605 11.58 3.42 -2.80
C ARG A 605 10.24 2.82 -3.18
N ALA A 606 9.41 3.51 -3.96
CA ALA A 606 8.15 2.97 -4.47
C ALA A 606 8.38 1.72 -5.34
N GLY A 607 9.38 1.74 -6.21
CA GLY A 607 9.79 0.57 -7.00
C GLY A 607 10.21 -0.63 -6.13
N VAL A 608 10.89 -0.38 -5.00
CA VAL A 608 11.24 -1.42 -4.01
C VAL A 608 9.98 -2.01 -3.37
N VAL A 609 9.03 -1.17 -2.94
CA VAL A 609 7.76 -1.63 -2.35
C VAL A 609 6.98 -2.49 -3.34
N GLU A 610 6.94 -2.10 -4.62
CA GLU A 610 6.32 -2.90 -5.67
C GLU A 610 7.03 -4.24 -5.89
N ALA A 611 8.37 -4.25 -5.89
CA ALA A 611 9.14 -5.48 -6.05
C ALA A 611 8.86 -6.47 -4.90
N LEU A 612 8.76 -5.98 -3.66
CA LEU A 612 8.37 -6.79 -2.51
C LEU A 612 6.93 -7.32 -2.62
N ALA A 613 5.99 -6.48 -3.06
CA ALA A 613 4.60 -6.89 -3.28
C ALA A 613 4.50 -7.99 -4.35
N ARG A 614 5.23 -7.84 -5.47
CA ARG A 614 5.33 -8.85 -6.54
C ARG A 614 5.93 -10.17 -6.02
N ARG A 615 7.00 -10.09 -5.22
CA ARG A 615 7.61 -11.27 -4.57
C ARG A 615 6.63 -11.98 -3.63
N SER A 616 5.94 -11.23 -2.78
CA SER A 616 4.95 -11.78 -1.85
C SER A 616 3.79 -12.47 -2.58
N ALA A 617 3.26 -11.83 -3.63
CA ALA A 617 2.21 -12.43 -4.47
C ALA A 617 2.67 -13.73 -5.13
N SER A 618 3.89 -13.77 -5.66
CA SER A 618 4.49 -14.97 -6.26
C SER A 618 4.65 -16.10 -5.23
N VAL A 619 5.20 -15.81 -4.04
CA VAL A 619 5.37 -16.79 -2.96
C VAL A 619 4.03 -17.33 -2.46
N ASN A 620 3.03 -16.47 -2.28
CA ASN A 620 1.69 -16.89 -1.86
C ASN A 620 1.04 -17.80 -2.91
N HIS A 621 1.18 -17.47 -4.19
CA HIS A 621 0.64 -18.28 -5.28
C HIS A 621 1.35 -19.65 -5.38
N GLN A 622 2.67 -19.70 -5.21
CA GLN A 622 3.43 -20.97 -5.14
C GLN A 622 3.03 -21.79 -3.91
N GLY A 623 2.87 -21.15 -2.75
CA GLY A 623 2.41 -21.79 -1.51
C GLY A 623 1.02 -22.41 -1.66
N ALA A 624 0.07 -21.66 -2.24
CA ALA A 624 -1.28 -22.15 -2.51
C ALA A 624 -1.30 -23.35 -3.47
N ARG A 625 -0.45 -23.33 -4.51
CA ARG A 625 -0.29 -24.48 -5.42
C ARG A 625 0.29 -25.69 -4.70
N ALA A 626 1.32 -25.50 -3.89
CA ALA A 626 1.94 -26.58 -3.12
C ALA A 626 0.96 -27.18 -2.10
N GLU A 627 0.13 -26.36 -1.47
CA GLU A 627 -0.90 -26.81 -0.53
C GLU A 627 -2.05 -27.54 -1.22
N ALA A 628 -2.53 -27.04 -2.36
CA ALA A 628 -3.53 -27.73 -3.18
C ALA A 628 -3.02 -29.10 -3.68
N ALA A 629 -1.76 -29.17 -4.12
CA ALA A 629 -1.13 -30.43 -4.51
C ALA A 629 -1.04 -31.43 -3.35
N ARG A 630 -0.62 -30.97 -2.14
CA ARG A 630 -0.61 -31.80 -0.93
C ARG A 630 -2.01 -32.29 -0.55
N ALA A 631 -3.01 -31.41 -0.60
CA ALA A 631 -4.38 -31.76 -0.29
C ALA A 631 -4.96 -32.79 -1.28
N ALA A 632 -4.63 -32.67 -2.57
CA ALA A 632 -5.02 -33.65 -3.59
C ALA A 632 -4.39 -35.03 -3.34
N VAL A 633 -3.09 -35.09 -3.06
CA VAL A 633 -2.39 -36.35 -2.73
C VAL A 633 -2.96 -37.01 -1.48
N VAL A 634 -3.28 -36.23 -0.44
CA VAL A 634 -3.91 -36.75 0.78
C VAL A 634 -5.32 -37.28 0.50
N ALA A 635 -6.12 -36.56 -0.29
CA ALA A 635 -7.47 -36.98 -0.66
C ALA A 635 -7.44 -38.28 -1.48
N GLU A 636 -6.59 -38.37 -2.50
CA GLU A 636 -6.38 -39.57 -3.33
C GLU A 636 -5.92 -40.77 -2.48
N SER A 637 -5.00 -40.55 -1.54
CA SER A 637 -4.52 -41.61 -0.64
C SER A 637 -5.61 -42.12 0.33
N LEU A 638 -6.50 -41.22 0.80
CA LEU A 638 -7.62 -41.58 1.67
C LEU A 638 -8.70 -42.35 0.91
N ASP A 639 -8.97 -41.95 -0.34
CA ASP A 639 -9.95 -42.59 -1.21
C ASP A 639 -9.49 -44.01 -1.60
N ASP A 640 -8.23 -44.16 -2.02
CA ASP A 640 -7.65 -45.45 -2.39
C ASP A 640 -7.55 -46.41 -1.18
N TYR A 641 -7.29 -45.88 0.03
CA TYR A 641 -7.38 -46.65 1.28
C TYR A 641 -8.82 -47.10 1.58
N ALA A 642 -9.81 -46.22 1.39
CA ALA A 642 -11.22 -46.54 1.60
C ALA A 642 -11.68 -47.64 0.62
N ILE A 643 -11.37 -47.50 -0.67
CA ILE A 643 -11.67 -48.49 -1.72
C ILE A 643 -11.05 -49.85 -1.38
N ARG A 644 -9.75 -49.91 -1.05
CA ARG A 644 -9.08 -51.19 -0.68
C ARG A 644 -9.71 -51.84 0.55
N ARG A 645 -10.10 -51.05 1.54
CA ARG A 645 -10.76 -51.53 2.76
C ARG A 645 -12.15 -52.07 2.46
N THR A 646 -12.94 -51.36 1.64
CA THR A 646 -14.26 -51.80 1.19
C THR A 646 -14.16 -53.05 0.33
N ALA A 647 -13.17 -53.15 -0.55
CA ALA A 647 -12.91 -54.34 -1.37
C ALA A 647 -12.58 -55.57 -0.50
N LYS A 648 -11.68 -55.44 0.48
CA LYS A 648 -11.38 -56.51 1.45
C LYS A 648 -12.63 -56.99 2.19
N TRP A 649 -13.48 -56.06 2.61
CA TRP A 649 -14.73 -56.37 3.28
C TRP A 649 -15.72 -57.11 2.35
N ALA A 650 -15.90 -56.62 1.12
CA ALA A 650 -16.81 -57.20 0.14
C ALA A 650 -16.39 -58.61 -0.27
N ALA A 651 -15.09 -58.80 -0.56
CA ALA A 651 -14.52 -60.11 -0.86
C ALA A 651 -14.79 -61.10 0.29
N LYS A 652 -14.48 -60.71 1.55
CA LYS A 652 -14.74 -61.54 2.74
C LYS A 652 -16.22 -61.91 2.90
N LYS A 653 -17.14 -61.03 2.50
CA LYS A 653 -18.58 -61.29 2.56
C LYS A 653 -19.07 -62.27 1.49
N LEU A 654 -18.39 -62.35 0.36
CA LEU A 654 -18.73 -63.24 -0.74
C LEU A 654 -18.15 -64.66 -0.57
N VAL A 655 -17.10 -64.83 0.24
CA VAL A 655 -16.49 -66.16 0.50
C VAL A 655 -17.54 -67.17 0.96
N GLY A 656 -17.60 -68.32 0.30
CA GLY A 656 -18.50 -69.42 0.61
C GLY A 656 -19.98 -69.14 0.31
N ARG A 657 -20.31 -68.00 -0.31
CA ARG A 657 -21.64 -67.68 -0.81
C ARG A 657 -21.75 -67.97 -2.31
N GLY A 658 -22.98 -68.26 -2.74
CA GLY A 658 -23.32 -68.28 -4.16
C GLY A 658 -23.38 -66.87 -4.76
N TRP A 659 -24.18 -66.69 -5.80
CA TRP A 659 -24.42 -65.37 -6.39
C TRP A 659 -25.23 -64.47 -5.45
N VAL A 660 -24.64 -63.36 -5.00
CA VAL A 660 -25.27 -62.38 -4.11
C VAL A 660 -25.62 -61.11 -4.90
N PRO A 661 -26.86 -60.58 -4.79
CA PRO A 661 -27.26 -59.35 -5.47
C PRO A 661 -26.46 -58.11 -5.03
N HIS A 662 -26.19 -57.19 -5.96
CA HIS A 662 -25.52 -55.90 -5.71
C HIS A 662 -26.22 -55.10 -4.61
N SER A 663 -27.55 -55.01 -4.66
CA SER A 663 -28.37 -54.26 -3.71
C SER A 663 -28.28 -54.83 -2.28
N GLU A 664 -28.13 -56.15 -2.13
CA GLU A 664 -27.92 -56.79 -0.84
C GLU A 664 -26.54 -56.44 -0.28
N LEU A 665 -25.48 -56.63 -1.07
CA LEU A 665 -24.12 -56.30 -0.63
C LEU A 665 -23.97 -54.81 -0.30
N ARG A 666 -24.46 -53.92 -1.17
CA ARG A 666 -24.36 -52.47 -0.94
C ARG A 666 -25.14 -52.03 0.30
N ARG A 667 -26.27 -52.68 0.60
CA ARG A 667 -27.04 -52.41 1.82
C ARG A 667 -26.28 -52.84 3.07
N ASP A 668 -25.57 -53.96 3.02
CA ASP A 668 -24.76 -54.47 4.14
C ASP A 668 -23.47 -53.66 4.36
N ALA A 669 -23.03 -52.89 3.37
CA ALA A 669 -21.89 -51.99 3.51
C ALA A 669 -22.19 -50.89 4.53
N SER A 670 -21.19 -50.55 5.35
CA SER A 670 -21.33 -49.48 6.34
C SER A 670 -21.56 -48.13 5.67
N SER A 671 -22.11 -47.15 6.41
CA SER A 671 -22.36 -45.81 5.84
C SER A 671 -21.10 -45.14 5.28
N ARG A 672 -19.93 -45.42 5.85
CA ARG A 672 -18.62 -44.93 5.37
C ARG A 672 -18.07 -45.69 4.16
N ASP A 673 -18.57 -46.90 3.87
CA ASP A 673 -18.07 -47.77 2.79
C ASP A 673 -18.95 -47.74 1.55
N ARG A 674 -20.25 -47.43 1.70
CA ARG A 674 -21.19 -47.31 0.58
C ARG A 674 -20.75 -46.36 -0.54
N PRO A 675 -20.12 -45.20 -0.27
CA PRO A 675 -19.67 -44.31 -1.34
C PRO A 675 -18.63 -44.96 -2.26
N HIS A 676 -17.79 -45.85 -1.72
CA HIS A 676 -16.68 -46.49 -2.44
C HIS A 676 -16.99 -47.93 -2.88
N PHE A 677 -18.24 -48.38 -2.71
CA PHE A 677 -18.62 -49.77 -2.91
C PHE A 677 -18.49 -50.19 -4.37
N ASP A 678 -18.92 -49.36 -5.32
CA ASP A 678 -18.88 -49.72 -6.74
C ASP A 678 -17.43 -49.80 -7.24
N ASP A 679 -16.59 -48.81 -6.93
CA ASP A 679 -15.14 -48.81 -7.25
C ASP A 679 -14.41 -50.01 -6.62
N ALA A 680 -14.80 -50.38 -5.39
CA ALA A 680 -14.27 -51.55 -4.72
C ALA A 680 -14.66 -52.85 -5.41
N MET A 681 -15.88 -52.97 -5.92
CA MET A 681 -16.34 -54.14 -6.67
C MET A 681 -15.66 -54.23 -8.03
N ASP A 682 -15.52 -53.11 -8.74
CA ASP A 682 -14.83 -53.05 -10.03
C ASP A 682 -13.36 -53.47 -9.86
N ARG A 683 -12.68 -53.00 -8.81
CA ARG A 683 -11.31 -53.43 -8.48
C ARG A 683 -11.19 -54.92 -8.21
N LEU A 684 -12.18 -55.54 -7.53
CA LEU A 684 -12.20 -56.99 -7.29
C LEU A 684 -12.44 -57.80 -8.56
N ILE A 685 -13.24 -57.25 -9.49
CA ILE A 685 -13.52 -57.86 -10.80
C ILE A 685 -12.26 -57.80 -11.67
N GLU A 686 -11.60 -56.64 -11.75
CA GLU A 686 -10.34 -56.48 -12.48
C GLU A 686 -9.24 -57.38 -11.92
N ALA A 687 -9.19 -57.55 -10.60
CA ALA A 687 -8.25 -58.47 -9.94
C ALA A 687 -8.61 -59.95 -10.14
N GLY A 688 -9.74 -60.27 -10.79
CA GLY A 688 -10.22 -61.63 -11.00
C GLY A 688 -10.60 -62.37 -9.72
N GLN A 689 -10.88 -61.64 -8.62
CA GLN A 689 -11.27 -62.20 -7.32
C GLN A 689 -12.80 -62.35 -7.19
N VAL A 690 -13.55 -61.60 -8.00
CA VAL A 690 -15.02 -61.62 -8.03
C VAL A 690 -15.50 -61.68 -9.46
N GLU A 691 -16.51 -62.51 -9.72
CA GLU A 691 -17.25 -62.52 -10.97
C GLU A 691 -18.54 -61.72 -10.82
N ALA A 692 -18.94 -61.01 -11.88
CA ALA A 692 -20.21 -60.32 -11.97
C ALA A 692 -21.09 -60.96 -13.05
N ARG A 693 -22.39 -61.05 -12.80
CA ARG A 693 -23.40 -61.43 -13.80
C ARG A 693 -24.57 -60.45 -13.78
N GLU A 694 -25.21 -60.29 -14.93
CA GLU A 694 -26.53 -59.66 -15.00
C GLU A 694 -27.63 -60.70 -14.70
N ALA A 695 -28.57 -60.31 -13.85
CA ALA A 695 -29.79 -61.05 -13.59
C ALA A 695 -30.84 -60.71 -14.66
N ARG A 696 -31.84 -61.59 -14.84
CA ARG A 696 -32.89 -61.46 -15.89
C ARG A 696 -33.75 -60.20 -15.76
N ASP A 697 -33.70 -59.59 -14.60
CA ASP A 697 -34.40 -58.39 -14.12
C ASP A 697 -33.52 -57.12 -14.17
N GLY A 698 -32.32 -57.19 -14.77
CA GLY A 698 -31.43 -56.05 -15.00
C GLY A 698 -30.53 -55.69 -13.81
N GLY A 699 -30.58 -56.44 -12.70
CA GLY A 699 -29.70 -56.25 -11.54
C GLY A 699 -28.36 -56.98 -11.67
N ARG A 700 -27.28 -56.43 -11.10
CA ARG A 700 -25.99 -57.14 -11.00
C ARG A 700 -25.93 -58.06 -9.78
N SER A 701 -25.28 -59.22 -9.92
CA SER A 701 -24.95 -60.12 -8.82
C SER A 701 -23.48 -60.52 -8.86
N TYR A 702 -22.90 -60.83 -7.70
CA TYR A 702 -21.48 -61.12 -7.53
C TYR A 702 -21.24 -62.44 -6.83
N ARG A 703 -20.13 -63.11 -7.14
CA ARG A 703 -19.60 -64.27 -6.39
C ARG A 703 -18.08 -64.28 -6.43
N THR A 704 -17.42 -64.98 -5.51
CA THR A 704 -15.97 -65.25 -5.62
C THR A 704 -15.69 -66.18 -6.80
N THR A 705 -14.59 -65.96 -7.51
CA THR A 705 -14.03 -66.88 -8.52
C THR A 705 -13.61 -68.19 -7.85
N ALA A 706 -13.80 -69.33 -8.52
CA ALA A 706 -13.40 -70.63 -8.00
C ALA A 706 -11.86 -70.76 -8.01
N GLY A 707 -11.22 -70.53 -6.86
CA GLY A 707 -9.77 -70.65 -6.68
C GLY A 707 -9.12 -69.66 -5.72
N SER A 708 -9.87 -68.78 -5.06
CA SER A 708 -9.36 -67.76 -4.11
C SER A 708 -9.67 -68.04 -2.65
#